data_AF-A0A1Y6JE28-F1
#
_entry.id   AF-A0A1Y6JE28-F1
#
_cell.length_a   1.000
_cell.length_b   1.000
_cell.length_c   1.000
_cell.angle_alpha   90.00
_cell.angle_beta   90.00
_cell.angle_gamma   90.00
#
_symmetry.space_group_name_H-M   'P 1'
#
loop_
_entity.id
_entity.type
_entity.pdbx_description
1 polymer ?
#
loop_
_entity_poly.entity_id
_entity_poly.type
_entity_poly.pdbx_seq_one_letter_code
_entity_poly.pdbx_strand_id
1 'polypeptide(L)'
;MPSPHTSAIERFTLANGLSVVLCHELRLKRCAASLRVAAGSHDVPQAWPGLAHFLEHLFFLGTERFAKEQNLMTFVQRYGGQINASTRERTTDFFFELPPAVFAEGVERLCDMLAHPRMAVSDQLREREVLHAEFIAWRGDAESRQQNHLLASVNPRHPLRGFHAGNRYSLSVPNPAFQQAMKDFYQRFYQAGQMTLCLSGPQSLAELERLATRYGALFASGQRIEQHTPPPLAENVAPVSDTDFRHLHLLFACEGLPEKADEAVAFLCHWMNAAKPGGLVATLIERGLIDSLKTAPLYQFGGQLLLDVKFEKSASSTLAPLDAARLLLDWLSFFQQNWPSLTEEYRRVQQRQLQVSGALALAHHYCRDLPAELSEQGAEALRTLLNQLGPDTFINLPAVDNSTPEHIVWHLPAPNPFLLPVPDAQPVAIEAAVYLRWTLQHPQPALWQLLNDSLKDLIEDARQAGVTLTFSAYGTYWQLGLVGLPEPFAAVIEHCLHRLAHPAPETLARYGQTASEPTLIPIRQLLKKLPDHFLHTPAGPETGDLQCVWSASNWTSLAIKLPGSCKTRVNAALASAPGSPQAQLPTPRANQPDKRWQTQASPSSESAVVLFCPAPSASAEDEAAWRMLAHLLQAPFYQRLRVELQLGYAVFSGIRQIDGTTGLLFGVQSPVCDVDQLVAHIEGFLSALPKLITNADLPEQRQALGAQLDPSTLPHEQAAEARWQAHLAGHAEGHTDCVRVALSNLDTHSLNAAARRLCDASTGWLILANRPPAPACKDRYLNGNGLS
;
A
#
# COMPACT_ATOMS: atom_id res chain seq x y z
N MET A 1 -7.08 28.93 27.84
CA MET A 1 -6.43 28.82 26.52
C MET A 1 -6.28 27.34 26.24
N PRO A 2 -6.93 26.76 25.23
CA PRO A 2 -6.61 25.39 24.82
C PRO A 2 -5.13 25.35 24.41
N SER A 3 -4.43 24.27 24.75
CA SER A 3 -3.01 24.12 24.44
C SER A 3 -2.80 24.21 22.91
N PRO A 4 -1.89 25.06 22.40
CA PRO A 4 -1.74 25.32 20.95
C PRO A 4 -1.11 24.15 20.15
N HIS A 5 -1.20 22.92 20.64
CA HIS A 5 -0.33 21.80 20.22
C HIS A 5 -1.06 20.46 20.00
N THR A 6 -2.39 20.44 19.95
CA THR A 6 -3.18 19.22 19.72
C THR A 6 -3.78 19.17 18.32
N SER A 7 -3.76 17.98 17.72
CA SER A 7 -4.60 17.56 16.60
C SER A 7 -6.01 18.15 16.72
N ALA A 8 -6.52 18.77 15.66
CA ALA A 8 -7.84 19.41 15.69
C ALA A 8 -8.64 19.07 14.43
N ILE A 9 -9.93 18.78 14.63
CA ILE A 9 -10.87 18.43 13.57
C ILE A 9 -12.02 19.42 13.62
N GLU A 10 -12.40 19.95 12.47
CA GLU A 10 -13.55 20.85 12.34
C GLU A 10 -14.46 20.38 11.20
N ARG A 11 -15.78 20.46 11.41
CA ARG A 11 -16.78 20.07 10.42
C ARG A 11 -17.80 21.20 10.26
N PHE A 12 -18.07 21.60 9.03
CA PHE A 12 -19.08 22.62 8.71
C PHE A 12 -19.62 22.42 7.29
N THR A 13 -20.62 23.21 6.92
CA THR A 13 -21.23 23.15 5.58
C THR A 13 -21.18 24.54 4.95
N LEU A 14 -20.67 24.63 3.71
CA LEU A 14 -20.65 25.87 2.94
C LEU A 14 -22.06 26.28 2.49
N ALA A 15 -22.21 27.55 2.13
CA ALA A 15 -23.50 28.09 1.68
C ALA A 15 -24.07 27.39 0.42
N ASN A 16 -23.23 26.80 -0.43
CA ASN A 16 -23.66 26.03 -1.60
C ASN A 16 -24.08 24.57 -1.29
N GLY A 17 -23.90 24.12 -0.04
CA GLY A 17 -24.25 22.77 0.43
C GLY A 17 -23.05 21.83 0.62
N LEU A 18 -21.83 22.23 0.28
CA LEU A 18 -20.65 21.39 0.41
C LEU A 18 -20.35 21.08 1.88
N SER A 19 -20.30 19.80 2.24
CA SER A 19 -19.82 19.37 3.55
C SER A 19 -18.29 19.45 3.58
N VAL A 20 -17.73 20.06 4.61
CA VAL A 20 -16.28 20.26 4.75
C VAL A 20 -15.80 19.65 6.06
N VAL A 21 -14.69 18.92 5.99
CA VAL A 21 -13.98 18.38 7.15
C VAL A 21 -12.51 18.82 7.12
N LEU A 22 -12.06 19.55 8.13
CA LEU A 22 -10.69 20.02 8.24
C LEU A 22 -9.96 19.20 9.30
N CYS A 23 -8.73 18.78 9.01
CA CYS A 23 -7.88 18.03 9.92
C CYS A 23 -6.51 18.72 10.01
N HIS A 24 -6.29 19.40 11.14
CA HIS A 24 -5.02 20.04 11.48
C HIS A 24 -4.12 19.08 12.26
N GLU A 25 -2.94 18.79 11.71
CA GLU A 25 -1.95 17.90 12.32
C GLU A 25 -0.52 18.41 12.08
N LEU A 26 0.07 19.08 13.09
CA LEU A 26 1.40 19.69 12.99
C LEU A 26 2.53 18.70 12.64
N ARG A 27 2.39 17.42 13.01
CA ARG A 27 3.41 16.39 12.73
C ARG A 27 3.52 16.09 11.23
N LEU A 28 2.44 16.30 10.47
CA LEU A 28 2.37 15.89 9.07
C LEU A 28 3.39 16.66 8.22
N LYS A 29 4.04 15.92 7.33
CA LYS A 29 5.02 16.42 6.37
C LYS A 29 4.42 16.69 4.99
N ARG A 30 3.22 16.15 4.77
CA ARG A 30 2.44 16.26 3.55
C ARG A 30 1.02 16.71 3.88
N CYS A 31 0.30 17.15 2.86
CA CYS A 31 -1.09 17.53 2.93
C CYS A 31 -1.88 16.64 1.98
N ALA A 32 -3.14 16.36 2.30
CA ALA A 32 -3.99 15.59 1.43
C ALA A 32 -5.39 16.21 1.34
N ALA A 33 -6.00 16.03 0.18
CA ALA A 33 -7.40 16.30 -0.03
C ALA A 33 -8.10 15.00 -0.42
N SER A 34 -9.27 14.74 0.16
CA SER A 34 -10.18 13.68 -0.25
C SER A 34 -11.55 14.31 -0.48
N LEU A 35 -12.09 14.15 -1.67
CA LEU A 35 -13.43 14.59 -2.03
C LEU A 35 -14.28 13.37 -2.36
N ARG A 36 -15.35 13.18 -1.60
CA ARG A 36 -16.32 12.10 -1.78
C ARG A 36 -17.59 12.65 -2.40
N VAL A 37 -18.05 12.02 -3.47
CA VAL A 37 -19.38 12.20 -4.04
C VAL A 37 -20.26 11.06 -3.53
N ALA A 38 -21.44 11.38 -2.98
CA ALA A 38 -22.45 10.42 -2.54
C ALA A 38 -23.26 9.83 -3.72
N ALA A 39 -22.53 9.30 -4.71
CA ALA A 39 -23.07 8.58 -5.85
C ALA A 39 -22.01 7.63 -6.41
N GLY A 40 -22.43 6.44 -6.84
CA GLY A 40 -21.56 5.43 -7.43
C GLY A 40 -22.27 4.61 -8.50
N SER A 41 -21.77 3.41 -8.74
CA SER A 41 -22.24 2.52 -9.82
C SER A 41 -23.70 2.06 -9.65
N HIS A 42 -24.26 2.05 -8.44
CA HIS A 42 -25.66 1.68 -8.20
C HIS A 42 -26.65 2.83 -8.45
N ASP A 43 -26.15 4.05 -8.67
CA ASP A 43 -26.98 5.24 -8.86
C ASP A 43 -27.10 5.63 -10.34
N VAL A 44 -26.41 4.91 -11.23
CA VAL A 44 -26.50 5.10 -12.69
C VAL A 44 -27.77 4.46 -13.23
N PRO A 45 -28.33 4.98 -14.34
CA PRO A 45 -29.42 4.29 -15.04
C PRO A 45 -28.99 2.90 -15.49
N GLN A 46 -29.85 1.89 -15.28
CA GLN A 46 -29.57 0.48 -15.65
C GLN A 46 -29.22 0.29 -17.14
N ALA A 47 -29.68 1.20 -18.00
CA ALA A 47 -29.37 1.18 -19.43
C ALA A 47 -27.89 1.48 -19.74
N TRP A 48 -27.15 2.11 -18.83
CA TRP A 48 -25.78 2.61 -19.05
C TRP A 48 -24.80 2.10 -17.99
N PRO A 49 -24.58 0.77 -17.90
CA PRO A 49 -23.65 0.21 -16.94
C PRO A 49 -22.22 0.70 -17.19
N GLY A 50 -21.55 1.11 -16.11
CA GLY A 50 -20.21 1.70 -16.14
C GLY A 50 -20.15 3.21 -16.34
N LEU A 51 -21.29 3.91 -16.37
CA LEU A 51 -21.31 5.37 -16.57
C LEU A 51 -20.58 6.15 -15.46
N ALA A 52 -20.71 5.75 -14.19
CA ALA A 52 -20.01 6.40 -13.08
C ALA A 52 -18.49 6.23 -13.19
N HIS A 53 -18.04 5.00 -13.45
CA HIS A 53 -16.62 4.68 -13.70
C HIS A 53 -16.07 5.44 -14.93
N PHE A 54 -16.87 5.55 -15.98
CA PHE A 54 -16.49 6.33 -17.16
C PHE A 54 -16.30 7.83 -16.83
N LEU A 55 -17.22 8.41 -16.06
CA LEU A 55 -17.08 9.80 -15.60
C LEU A 55 -15.84 10.01 -14.75
N GLU A 56 -15.52 9.09 -13.84
CA GLU A 56 -14.28 9.10 -13.05
C GLU A 56 -13.05 9.33 -13.94
N HIS A 57 -12.92 8.56 -15.03
CA HIS A 57 -11.82 8.70 -15.98
C HIS A 57 -11.84 10.05 -16.71
N LEU A 58 -13.02 10.48 -17.18
CA LEU A 58 -13.14 11.72 -17.95
C LEU A 58 -12.72 12.96 -17.15
N PHE A 59 -12.91 12.97 -15.83
CA PHE A 59 -12.46 14.07 -14.98
C PHE A 59 -10.94 14.28 -15.07
N PHE A 60 -10.14 13.22 -15.14
CA PHE A 60 -8.68 13.35 -15.21
C PHE A 60 -8.14 13.84 -16.56
N LEU A 61 -8.98 13.97 -17.59
CA LEU A 61 -8.55 14.39 -18.94
C LEU A 61 -8.38 15.92 -19.08
N GLY A 62 -8.55 16.65 -17.99
CA GLY A 62 -8.31 18.08 -17.87
C GLY A 62 -9.55 18.94 -18.07
N THR A 63 -9.37 20.24 -17.83
CA THR A 63 -10.38 21.28 -17.99
C THR A 63 -9.91 22.31 -19.03
N GLU A 64 -10.77 23.27 -19.38
CA GLU A 64 -10.34 24.41 -20.21
C GLU A 64 -9.24 25.23 -19.52
N ARG A 65 -9.29 25.31 -18.19
CA ARG A 65 -8.32 26.04 -17.38
C ARG A 65 -7.01 25.27 -17.17
N PHE A 66 -7.11 23.97 -16.93
CA PHE A 66 -5.99 23.08 -16.68
C PHE A 66 -5.99 21.95 -17.72
N ALA A 67 -5.37 22.24 -18.87
CA ALA A 67 -5.17 21.26 -19.94
C ALA A 67 -4.24 20.10 -19.50
N LYS A 68 -4.02 19.13 -20.39
CA LYS A 68 -3.37 17.84 -20.08
C LYS A 68 -2.05 17.98 -19.30
N GLU A 69 -1.18 18.91 -19.67
CA GLU A 69 0.14 19.11 -19.05
C GLU A 69 0.10 19.80 -17.68
N GLN A 70 -1.06 20.34 -17.31
CA GLN A 70 -1.29 21.11 -16.08
C GLN A 70 -2.43 20.55 -15.22
N ASN A 71 -3.07 19.46 -15.66
CA ASN A 71 -4.16 18.81 -14.94
C ASN A 71 -3.67 18.29 -13.57
N LEU A 72 -4.61 17.92 -12.71
CA LEU A 72 -4.29 17.46 -11.36
C LEU A 72 -3.30 16.29 -11.35
N MET A 73 -3.48 15.31 -12.23
CA MET A 73 -2.61 14.12 -12.31
C MET A 73 -1.16 14.48 -12.59
N THR A 74 -0.88 15.24 -13.66
CA THR A 74 0.47 15.67 -14.03
C THR A 74 1.07 16.59 -12.98
N PHE A 75 0.27 17.48 -12.39
CA PHE A 75 0.72 18.37 -11.33
C PHE A 75 1.14 17.59 -10.09
N VAL A 76 0.32 16.64 -9.63
CA VAL A 76 0.61 15.87 -8.42
C VAL A 76 1.86 15.00 -8.60
N GLN A 77 1.99 14.34 -9.75
CA GLN A 77 3.16 13.52 -10.08
C GLN A 77 4.46 14.35 -10.13
N ARG A 78 4.42 15.57 -10.68
CA ARG A 78 5.57 16.49 -10.73
C ARG A 78 6.15 16.79 -9.35
N TYR A 79 5.30 16.91 -8.33
CA TYR A 79 5.72 17.20 -6.95
C TYR A 79 5.82 15.93 -6.08
N GLY A 80 5.98 14.76 -6.70
CA GLY A 80 6.19 13.49 -6.00
C GLY A 80 5.02 13.13 -5.08
N GLY A 81 3.80 13.47 -5.50
CA GLY A 81 2.57 13.17 -4.79
C GLY A 81 1.88 11.91 -5.26
N GLN A 82 0.90 11.50 -4.47
CA GLN A 82 0.01 10.38 -4.79
C GLN A 82 -1.34 10.95 -5.22
N ILE A 83 -1.97 10.32 -6.19
CA ILE A 83 -3.29 10.71 -6.69
C ILE A 83 -4.00 9.48 -7.20
N ASN A 84 -5.29 9.37 -6.90
CA ASN A 84 -6.14 8.37 -7.49
C ASN A 84 -7.62 8.77 -7.34
N ALA A 85 -8.49 7.94 -7.91
CA ALA A 85 -9.90 7.94 -7.60
C ALA A 85 -10.41 6.50 -7.40
N SER A 86 -11.65 6.37 -6.93
CA SER A 86 -12.34 5.09 -6.82
C SER A 86 -13.84 5.29 -6.91
N THR A 87 -14.44 4.77 -7.98
CA THR A 87 -15.89 4.52 -8.04
C THR A 87 -16.22 3.23 -7.29
N ARG A 88 -17.11 3.33 -6.31
CA ARG A 88 -17.70 2.23 -5.54
C ARG A 88 -19.19 2.12 -5.88
N GLU A 89 -19.88 1.23 -5.19
CA GLU A 89 -21.30 0.97 -5.34
C GLU A 89 -22.15 2.24 -5.17
N ARG A 90 -21.83 3.05 -4.15
CA ARG A 90 -22.65 4.21 -3.73
C ARG A 90 -21.87 5.51 -3.58
N THR A 91 -20.57 5.48 -3.84
CA THR A 91 -19.69 6.65 -3.68
C THR A 91 -18.65 6.69 -4.79
N THR A 92 -18.15 7.88 -5.07
CA THR A 92 -16.98 8.10 -5.91
C THR A 92 -16.02 9.02 -5.15
N ASP A 93 -14.82 8.53 -4.86
CA ASP A 93 -13.81 9.28 -4.09
C ASP A 93 -12.69 9.77 -5.03
N PHE A 94 -12.32 11.05 -4.96
CA PHE A 94 -11.16 11.64 -5.65
C PHE A 94 -10.19 12.18 -4.61
N PHE A 95 -8.91 11.87 -4.72
CA PHE A 95 -7.96 12.22 -3.67
C PHE A 95 -6.53 12.37 -4.16
N PHE A 96 -5.79 13.23 -3.47
CA PHE A 96 -4.37 13.40 -3.72
C PHE A 96 -3.61 13.76 -2.44
N GLU A 97 -2.29 13.61 -2.48
CA GLU A 97 -1.35 14.03 -1.45
C GLU A 97 -0.20 14.84 -2.04
N LEU A 98 0.10 16.01 -1.48
CA LEU A 98 1.13 16.94 -1.94
C LEU A 98 1.97 17.53 -0.79
N PRO A 99 3.16 18.06 -1.07
CA PRO A 99 3.87 18.91 -0.12
C PRO A 99 3.05 20.17 0.24
N PRO A 100 3.19 20.73 1.45
CA PRO A 100 2.44 21.91 1.89
C PRO A 100 2.54 23.12 0.96
N ALA A 101 3.72 23.34 0.37
CA ALA A 101 4.01 24.52 -0.47
C ALA A 101 3.11 24.62 -1.72
N VAL A 102 2.67 23.48 -2.26
CA VAL A 102 1.88 23.40 -3.51
C VAL A 102 0.47 22.84 -3.27
N PHE A 103 0.06 22.69 -2.01
CA PHE A 103 -1.22 22.06 -1.66
C PHE A 103 -2.42 22.85 -2.17
N ALA A 104 -2.39 24.18 -2.02
CA ALA A 104 -3.49 25.05 -2.46
C ALA A 104 -3.80 24.93 -3.96
N GLU A 105 -2.75 24.79 -4.77
CA GLU A 105 -2.82 24.61 -6.23
C GLU A 105 -3.36 23.22 -6.62
N GLY A 106 -3.12 22.21 -5.79
CA GLY A 106 -3.72 20.89 -5.91
C GLY A 106 -5.22 20.91 -5.60
N VAL A 107 -5.64 21.59 -4.52
CA VAL A 107 -7.05 21.73 -4.15
C VAL A 107 -7.82 22.49 -5.22
N GLU A 108 -7.23 23.55 -5.76
CA GLU A 108 -7.80 24.30 -6.89
C GLU A 108 -8.08 23.39 -8.09
N ARG A 109 -7.08 22.61 -8.50
CA ARG A 109 -7.21 21.69 -9.64
C ARG A 109 -8.22 20.59 -9.39
N LEU A 110 -8.29 20.04 -8.17
CA LEU A 110 -9.30 19.03 -7.81
C LEU A 110 -10.72 19.59 -7.92
N CYS A 111 -10.97 20.77 -7.36
CA CYS A 111 -12.29 21.38 -7.43
C CYS A 111 -12.66 21.80 -8.86
N ASP A 112 -11.74 22.39 -9.62
CA ASP A 112 -11.95 22.79 -11.02
C ASP A 112 -12.22 21.56 -11.91
N MET A 113 -11.45 20.48 -11.73
CA MET A 113 -11.60 19.21 -12.44
C MET A 113 -13.02 18.65 -12.37
N LEU A 114 -13.64 18.72 -11.18
CA LEU A 114 -14.97 18.18 -10.94
C LEU A 114 -16.09 19.20 -11.25
N ALA A 115 -15.84 20.50 -11.07
CA ALA A 115 -16.82 21.55 -11.33
C ALA A 115 -16.93 21.93 -12.82
N HIS A 116 -15.83 21.85 -13.57
CA HIS A 116 -15.73 22.33 -14.95
C HIS A 116 -15.01 21.34 -15.89
N PRO A 117 -15.44 20.06 -15.93
CA PRO A 117 -14.80 19.06 -16.78
C PRO A 117 -15.02 19.35 -18.27
N ARG A 118 -14.00 19.14 -19.10
CA ARG A 118 -14.10 19.37 -20.56
C ARG A 118 -15.06 18.40 -21.25
N MET A 119 -14.99 17.11 -20.90
CA MET A 119 -15.79 16.01 -21.47
C MET A 119 -15.95 16.05 -23.01
N ALA A 120 -14.90 16.41 -23.76
CA ALA A 120 -14.99 16.47 -25.23
C ALA A 120 -15.29 15.08 -25.83
N VAL A 121 -16.16 15.01 -26.84
CA VAL A 121 -16.58 13.73 -27.46
C VAL A 121 -15.40 12.91 -27.99
N SER A 122 -14.35 13.57 -28.51
CA SER A 122 -13.13 12.89 -28.95
C SER A 122 -12.38 12.20 -27.82
N ASP A 123 -12.36 12.81 -26.64
CA ASP A 123 -11.74 12.25 -25.44
C ASP A 123 -12.58 11.09 -24.90
N GLN A 124 -13.91 11.27 -24.87
CA GLN A 124 -14.85 10.20 -24.52
C GLN A 124 -14.65 8.95 -25.37
N LEU A 125 -14.54 9.10 -26.69
CA LEU A 125 -14.34 7.98 -27.61
C LEU A 125 -12.99 7.27 -27.37
N ARG A 126 -11.93 8.01 -27.05
CA ARG A 126 -10.62 7.43 -26.74
C ARG A 126 -10.64 6.70 -25.40
N GLU A 127 -11.19 7.34 -24.37
CA GLU A 127 -11.19 6.81 -23.01
C GLU A 127 -12.10 5.58 -22.88
N ARG A 128 -13.19 5.52 -23.66
CA ARG A 128 -14.00 4.31 -23.80
C ARG A 128 -13.18 3.08 -24.20
N GLU A 129 -12.20 3.24 -25.07
CA GLU A 129 -11.34 2.12 -25.48
C GLU A 129 -10.34 1.73 -24.38
N VAL A 130 -9.93 2.68 -23.54
CA VAL A 130 -9.14 2.40 -22.32
C VAL A 130 -9.96 1.54 -21.37
N LEU A 131 -11.19 1.94 -21.03
CA LEU A 131 -12.08 1.13 -20.19
C LEU A 131 -12.39 -0.24 -20.80
N HIS A 132 -12.49 -0.32 -22.13
CA HIS A 132 -12.67 -1.62 -22.79
C HIS A 132 -11.45 -2.53 -22.58
N ALA A 133 -10.23 -2.01 -22.71
CA ALA A 133 -9.01 -2.77 -22.45
C ALA A 133 -8.92 -3.21 -20.98
N GLU A 134 -9.31 -2.34 -20.05
CA GLU A 134 -9.41 -2.65 -18.62
C GLU A 134 -10.43 -3.76 -18.33
N PHE A 135 -11.63 -3.67 -18.93
CA PHE A 135 -12.63 -4.74 -18.85
C PHE A 135 -12.09 -6.08 -19.35
N ILE A 136 -11.36 -6.10 -20.47
CA ILE A 136 -10.75 -7.33 -20.99
C ILE A 136 -9.69 -7.86 -20.01
N ALA A 137 -8.89 -6.98 -19.42
CA ALA A 137 -7.91 -7.36 -18.39
C ALA A 137 -8.59 -7.97 -17.16
N TRP A 138 -9.64 -7.33 -16.62
CA TRP A 138 -10.43 -7.84 -15.48
C TRP A 138 -11.12 -9.17 -15.77
N ARG A 139 -11.59 -9.42 -17.01
CA ARG A 139 -12.10 -10.75 -17.35
C ARG A 139 -11.03 -11.85 -17.30
N GLY A 140 -9.79 -11.49 -17.65
CA GLY A 140 -8.62 -12.36 -17.55
C GLY A 140 -8.11 -12.55 -16.12
N ASP A 141 -8.46 -11.66 -15.20
CA ASP A 141 -8.06 -11.71 -13.80
C ASP A 141 -8.84 -12.76 -12.99
N ALA A 142 -8.13 -13.53 -12.16
CA ALA A 142 -8.72 -14.63 -11.39
C ALA A 142 -9.56 -14.14 -10.21
N GLU A 143 -9.10 -13.09 -9.52
CA GLU A 143 -9.80 -12.49 -8.38
C GLU A 143 -11.12 -11.86 -8.82
N SER A 144 -11.12 -11.14 -9.94
CA SER A 144 -12.33 -10.58 -10.55
C SER A 144 -13.35 -11.64 -10.95
N ARG A 145 -12.91 -12.80 -11.48
CA ARG A 145 -13.81 -13.92 -11.78
C ARG A 145 -14.38 -14.55 -10.52
N GLN A 146 -13.54 -14.75 -9.50
CA GLN A 146 -13.95 -15.29 -8.20
C GLN A 146 -14.98 -14.38 -7.55
N GLN A 147 -14.74 -13.06 -7.51
CA GLN A 147 -15.70 -12.10 -6.95
C GLN A 147 -17.05 -12.14 -7.68
N ASN A 148 -17.06 -12.20 -9.01
CA ASN A 148 -18.31 -12.37 -9.77
C ASN A 148 -19.03 -13.68 -9.45
N HIS A 149 -18.28 -14.77 -9.22
CA HIS A 149 -18.84 -16.05 -8.81
C HIS A 149 -19.47 -15.97 -7.40
N LEU A 150 -18.79 -15.32 -6.45
CA LEU A 150 -19.31 -15.12 -5.09
C LEU A 150 -20.64 -14.37 -5.08
N LEU A 151 -20.77 -13.34 -5.92
CA LEU A 151 -22.00 -12.54 -6.02
C LEU A 151 -23.14 -13.29 -6.73
N ALA A 152 -22.91 -14.48 -7.29
CA ALA A 152 -23.97 -15.28 -7.92
C ALA A 152 -25.05 -15.69 -6.91
N SER A 153 -24.68 -15.87 -5.63
CA SER A 153 -25.59 -16.17 -4.52
C SER A 153 -26.39 -14.96 -4.01
N VAL A 154 -26.10 -13.74 -4.49
CA VAL A 154 -26.89 -12.54 -4.14
C VAL A 154 -28.14 -12.48 -5.00
N ASN A 155 -29.22 -11.90 -4.47
CA ASN A 155 -30.49 -11.67 -5.16
C ASN A 155 -30.25 -11.12 -6.58
N PRO A 156 -30.73 -11.78 -7.65
CA PRO A 156 -30.53 -11.35 -9.04
C PRO A 156 -31.00 -9.93 -9.36
N ARG A 157 -31.95 -9.38 -8.57
CA ARG A 157 -32.44 -8.00 -8.72
C ARG A 157 -31.55 -6.97 -8.01
N HIS A 158 -30.66 -7.41 -7.13
CA HIS A 158 -29.78 -6.53 -6.38
C HIS A 158 -28.71 -5.91 -7.30
N PRO A 159 -28.44 -4.60 -7.23
CA PRO A 159 -27.44 -3.93 -8.08
C PRO A 159 -26.02 -4.51 -7.97
N LEU A 160 -25.65 -5.17 -6.87
CA LEU A 160 -24.36 -5.88 -6.73
C LEU A 160 -24.11 -6.92 -7.83
N ARG A 161 -25.17 -7.54 -8.36
CA ARG A 161 -25.08 -8.49 -9.48
C ARG A 161 -24.84 -7.82 -10.84
N GLY A 162 -24.91 -6.48 -10.89
CA GLY A 162 -24.82 -5.69 -12.09
C GLY A 162 -23.40 -5.63 -12.68
N PHE A 163 -23.34 -5.35 -13.98
CA PHE A 163 -22.08 -5.01 -14.63
C PHE A 163 -21.75 -3.54 -14.39
N HIS A 164 -20.65 -3.24 -13.71
CA HIS A 164 -20.30 -1.86 -13.33
C HIS A 164 -19.00 -1.34 -13.94
N ALA A 165 -18.21 -2.21 -14.56
CA ALA A 165 -16.92 -1.83 -15.15
C ALA A 165 -17.07 -0.87 -16.34
N GLY A 166 -18.13 -1.04 -17.13
CA GLY A 166 -18.27 -0.38 -18.42
C GLY A 166 -17.41 -1.04 -19.52
N ASN A 167 -17.85 -0.92 -20.76
CA ASN A 167 -17.07 -1.32 -21.93
C ASN A 167 -17.58 -0.57 -23.17
N ARG A 168 -16.94 -0.78 -24.33
CA ARG A 168 -17.34 -0.11 -25.58
C ARG A 168 -18.79 -0.34 -26.02
N TYR A 169 -19.44 -1.41 -25.53
CA TYR A 169 -20.82 -1.75 -25.87
C TYR A 169 -21.82 -1.07 -24.92
N SER A 170 -21.51 -0.99 -23.63
CA SER A 170 -22.36 -0.28 -22.65
C SER A 170 -22.20 1.23 -22.71
N LEU A 171 -21.00 1.72 -23.02
CA LEU A 171 -20.67 3.14 -23.11
C LEU A 171 -20.90 3.65 -24.54
N SER A 172 -22.16 3.78 -24.91
CA SER A 172 -22.60 4.17 -26.25
C SER A 172 -22.44 5.67 -26.52
N VAL A 173 -21.21 6.19 -26.51
CA VAL A 173 -20.86 7.62 -26.66
C VAL A 173 -21.64 8.33 -27.81
N PRO A 174 -21.80 7.76 -29.03
CA PRO A 174 -22.55 8.43 -30.10
C PRO A 174 -24.07 8.51 -29.89
N ASN A 175 -24.63 7.78 -28.92
CA ASN A 175 -26.06 7.74 -28.67
C ASN A 175 -26.51 9.01 -27.91
N PRO A 176 -27.46 9.81 -28.43
CA PRO A 176 -27.96 10.99 -27.73
C PRO A 176 -28.55 10.71 -26.35
N ALA A 177 -29.20 9.55 -26.16
CA ALA A 177 -29.75 9.16 -24.87
C ALA A 177 -28.65 8.84 -23.84
N PHE A 178 -27.50 8.32 -24.28
CA PHE A 178 -26.33 8.14 -23.42
C PHE A 178 -25.73 9.49 -23.02
N GLN A 179 -25.56 10.41 -23.97
CA GLN A 179 -25.04 11.76 -23.68
C GLN A 179 -25.94 12.51 -22.69
N GLN A 180 -27.26 12.39 -22.87
CA GLN A 180 -28.23 12.98 -21.93
C GLN A 180 -28.11 12.33 -20.54
N ALA A 181 -28.06 11.01 -20.45
CA ALA A 181 -27.91 10.32 -19.16
C ALA A 181 -26.60 10.65 -18.44
N MET A 182 -25.49 10.80 -19.17
CA MET A 182 -24.22 11.24 -18.62
C MET A 182 -24.31 12.65 -18.04
N LYS A 183 -24.91 13.57 -18.80
CA LYS A 183 -25.14 14.95 -18.36
C LYS A 183 -26.06 15.02 -17.15
N ASP A 184 -27.15 14.26 -17.15
CA ASP A 184 -28.11 14.21 -16.05
C ASP A 184 -27.46 13.65 -14.78
N PHE A 185 -26.68 12.57 -14.91
CA PHE A 185 -25.96 11.99 -13.77
C PHE A 185 -24.94 12.99 -13.20
N TYR A 186 -24.17 13.64 -14.06
CA TYR A 186 -23.22 14.69 -13.66
C TYR A 186 -23.94 15.83 -12.93
N GLN A 187 -24.97 16.44 -13.54
CA GLN A 187 -25.68 17.57 -12.94
C GLN A 187 -26.41 17.22 -11.64
N ARG A 188 -26.91 15.98 -11.52
CA ARG A 188 -27.63 15.51 -10.35
C ARG A 188 -26.72 15.28 -9.15
N PHE A 189 -25.57 14.65 -9.37
CA PHE A 189 -24.72 14.15 -8.28
C PHE A 189 -23.43 14.96 -8.08
N TYR A 190 -22.89 15.60 -9.11
CA TYR A 190 -21.66 16.41 -9.01
C TYR A 190 -21.98 17.87 -8.67
N GLN A 191 -22.70 18.04 -7.56
CA GLN A 191 -23.05 19.33 -6.96
C GLN A 191 -22.75 19.31 -5.46
N ALA A 192 -22.57 20.50 -4.88
CA ALA A 192 -22.02 20.69 -3.54
C ALA A 192 -22.75 19.91 -2.43
N GLY A 193 -24.08 19.91 -2.41
CA GLY A 193 -24.91 19.19 -1.44
C GLY A 193 -24.78 17.66 -1.47
N GLN A 194 -24.17 17.08 -2.51
CA GLN A 194 -23.85 15.65 -2.62
C GLN A 194 -22.36 15.34 -2.38
N MET A 195 -21.56 16.34 -1.98
CA MET A 195 -20.12 16.21 -1.81
C MET A 195 -19.68 16.46 -0.37
N THR A 196 -18.64 15.74 0.02
CA THR A 196 -17.84 16.00 1.22
C THR A 196 -16.40 16.24 0.81
N LEU A 197 -15.82 17.38 1.18
CA LEU A 197 -14.41 17.69 0.99
C LEU A 197 -13.68 17.62 2.35
N CYS A 198 -12.69 16.74 2.45
CA CYS A 198 -11.78 16.71 3.57
C CYS A 198 -10.39 17.24 3.17
N LEU A 199 -9.85 18.16 3.97
CA LEU A 199 -8.48 18.65 3.85
C LEU A 199 -7.70 18.29 5.13
N SER A 200 -6.56 17.61 4.98
CA SER A 200 -5.66 17.24 6.08
C SER A 200 -4.24 17.77 5.84
N GLY A 201 -3.62 18.35 6.86
CA GLY A 201 -2.25 18.84 6.77
C GLY A 201 -1.76 19.60 8.00
N PRO A 202 -0.51 20.08 7.99
CA PRO A 202 0.07 20.88 9.07
C PRO A 202 -0.45 22.34 9.10
N GLN A 203 -1.17 22.80 8.07
CA GLN A 203 -1.76 24.14 8.04
C GLN A 203 -2.78 24.33 9.15
N SER A 204 -2.92 25.57 9.63
CA SER A 204 -3.96 25.92 10.60
C SER A 204 -5.37 25.67 10.06
N LEU A 205 -6.34 25.45 10.96
CA LEU A 205 -7.75 25.30 10.57
C LEU A 205 -8.23 26.49 9.73
N ALA A 206 -7.87 27.72 10.09
CA ALA A 206 -8.22 28.93 9.33
C ALA A 206 -7.61 28.95 7.90
N GLU A 207 -6.42 28.40 7.70
CA GLU A 207 -5.83 28.25 6.36
C GLU A 207 -6.59 27.22 5.54
N LEU A 208 -6.87 26.05 6.12
CA LEU A 208 -7.63 24.99 5.46
C LEU A 208 -9.06 25.43 5.13
N GLU A 209 -9.71 26.17 6.03
CA GLU A 209 -11.05 26.74 5.83
C GLU A 209 -11.07 27.72 4.65
N ARG A 210 -10.07 28.60 4.54
CA ARG A 210 -9.95 29.51 3.39
C ARG A 210 -9.81 28.75 2.07
N LEU A 211 -9.02 27.68 2.05
CA LEU A 211 -8.86 26.83 0.86
C LEU A 211 -10.18 26.14 0.49
N ALA A 212 -10.82 25.49 1.47
CA ALA A 212 -12.09 24.79 1.28
C ALA A 212 -13.20 25.75 0.82
N THR A 213 -13.30 26.93 1.43
CA THR A 213 -14.31 27.93 1.08
C THR A 213 -14.06 28.49 -0.33
N ARG A 214 -12.82 28.86 -0.65
CA ARG A 214 -12.48 29.45 -1.95
C ARG A 214 -12.72 28.50 -3.11
N TYR A 215 -12.22 27.27 -3.01
CA TYR A 215 -12.29 26.32 -4.12
C TYR A 215 -13.57 25.48 -4.10
N GLY A 216 -14.14 25.21 -2.92
CA GLY A 216 -15.43 24.55 -2.78
C GLY A 216 -16.60 25.40 -3.31
N ALA A 217 -16.45 26.71 -3.41
CA ALA A 217 -17.43 27.61 -4.02
C ALA A 217 -17.57 27.41 -5.55
N LEU A 218 -16.64 26.70 -6.21
CA LEU A 218 -16.73 26.39 -7.65
C LEU A 218 -17.88 25.41 -7.96
N PHE A 219 -18.28 24.58 -6.99
CA PHE A 219 -19.34 23.61 -7.18
C PHE A 219 -20.71 24.28 -7.27
N ALA A 220 -21.53 23.79 -8.20
CA ALA A 220 -22.93 24.17 -8.29
C ALA A 220 -23.64 23.92 -6.95
N SER A 221 -24.46 24.87 -6.52
CA SER A 221 -25.26 24.73 -5.31
C SER A 221 -26.28 23.60 -5.48
N GLY A 222 -26.51 22.84 -4.43
CA GLY A 222 -27.60 21.88 -4.40
C GLY A 222 -27.77 21.24 -3.03
N GLN A 223 -28.66 20.26 -2.95
CA GLN A 223 -29.01 19.59 -1.70
C GLN A 223 -28.66 18.11 -1.78
N ARG A 224 -28.50 17.46 -0.63
CA ARG A 224 -28.29 16.02 -0.56
C ARG A 224 -29.49 15.30 -1.17
N ILE A 225 -29.24 14.40 -2.10
CA ILE A 225 -30.27 13.57 -2.72
C ILE A 225 -30.19 12.19 -2.10
N GLU A 226 -31.32 11.72 -1.57
CA GLU A 226 -31.41 10.39 -1.02
C GLU A 226 -31.23 9.34 -2.13
N GLN A 227 -30.30 8.41 -1.90
CA GLN A 227 -30.04 7.30 -2.81
C GLN A 227 -31.09 6.20 -2.61
N HIS A 228 -31.44 5.49 -3.68
CA HIS A 228 -32.49 4.48 -3.64
C HIS A 228 -32.15 3.30 -2.73
N THR A 229 -33.11 2.91 -1.88
CA THR A 229 -33.03 1.69 -1.07
C THR A 229 -32.86 0.47 -1.99
N PRO A 230 -31.80 -0.33 -1.79
CA PRO A 230 -31.59 -1.55 -2.56
C PRO A 230 -32.66 -2.61 -2.23
N PRO A 231 -32.91 -3.58 -3.15
CA PRO A 231 -33.63 -4.80 -2.83
C PRO A 231 -32.94 -5.62 -1.71
N PRO A 232 -33.57 -6.63 -1.10
CA PRO A 232 -32.90 -7.55 -0.19
C PRO A 232 -31.73 -8.29 -0.85
N LEU A 233 -30.65 -8.52 -0.10
CA LEU A 233 -29.45 -9.26 -0.51
C LEU A 233 -29.73 -10.72 -0.85
N ALA A 234 -30.69 -11.35 -0.17
CA ALA A 234 -31.06 -12.75 -0.39
C ALA A 234 -32.57 -12.89 -0.65
N GLU A 235 -32.95 -13.62 -1.70
CA GLU A 235 -34.36 -13.96 -2.01
C GLU A 235 -34.40 -15.28 -2.81
N ASN A 236 -34.86 -16.38 -2.20
CA ASN A 236 -35.03 -17.71 -2.83
C ASN A 236 -33.83 -18.17 -3.68
N VAL A 237 -32.61 -18.05 -3.14
CA VAL A 237 -31.39 -18.38 -3.88
C VAL A 237 -31.03 -19.84 -3.67
N ALA A 238 -30.92 -20.62 -4.74
CA ALA A 238 -30.31 -21.95 -4.67
C ALA A 238 -28.81 -21.78 -4.38
N PRO A 239 -28.25 -22.49 -3.37
CA PRO A 239 -26.83 -22.35 -3.03
C PRO A 239 -25.97 -22.70 -4.25
N VAL A 240 -25.13 -21.75 -4.67
CA VAL A 240 -24.12 -22.01 -5.70
C VAL A 240 -22.98 -22.76 -5.01
N SER A 241 -22.84 -24.04 -5.32
CA SER A 241 -21.74 -24.85 -4.78
C SER A 241 -20.42 -24.36 -5.38
N ASP A 242 -19.54 -23.87 -4.52
CA ASP A 242 -18.16 -23.59 -4.92
C ASP A 242 -17.45 -24.91 -5.23
N THR A 243 -16.81 -24.98 -6.40
CA THR A 243 -16.10 -26.18 -6.86
C THR A 243 -14.59 -26.12 -6.57
N ASP A 244 -14.05 -24.98 -6.11
CA ASP A 244 -12.64 -24.81 -5.78
C ASP A 244 -12.41 -24.72 -4.26
N PHE A 245 -12.28 -25.89 -3.61
CA PHE A 245 -12.03 -26.01 -2.16
C PHE A 245 -10.60 -25.60 -1.73
N ARG A 246 -9.92 -24.71 -2.46
CA ARG A 246 -8.67 -24.04 -2.04
C ARG A 246 -8.93 -22.70 -1.36
N HIS A 247 -10.03 -22.05 -1.75
CA HIS A 247 -10.50 -20.79 -1.17
C HIS A 247 -11.96 -20.98 -0.79
N LEU A 248 -12.24 -21.22 0.49
CA LEU A 248 -13.60 -21.29 0.97
C LEU A 248 -14.08 -19.88 1.34
N HIS A 249 -15.17 -19.44 0.73
CA HIS A 249 -15.84 -18.21 1.13
C HIS A 249 -17.14 -18.54 1.85
N LEU A 250 -17.34 -17.98 3.04
CA LEU A 250 -18.62 -18.04 3.74
C LEU A 250 -19.25 -16.65 3.73
N LEU A 251 -20.39 -16.53 3.05
CA LEU A 251 -21.08 -15.25 2.86
C LEU A 251 -22.28 -15.13 3.78
N PHE A 252 -22.29 -14.11 4.64
CA PHE A 252 -23.45 -13.73 5.46
C PHE A 252 -24.18 -12.54 4.84
N ALA A 253 -25.48 -12.67 4.61
CA ALA A 253 -26.33 -11.58 4.15
C ALA A 253 -27.20 -11.05 5.31
N CYS A 254 -26.74 -9.98 5.96
CA CYS A 254 -27.46 -9.34 7.07
C CYS A 254 -28.29 -8.16 6.57
N GLU A 255 -29.46 -7.94 7.19
CA GLU A 255 -30.47 -6.96 6.78
C GLU A 255 -30.96 -6.16 8.00
N GLY A 256 -31.44 -4.94 7.77
CA GLY A 256 -32.05 -4.13 8.83
C GLY A 256 -31.11 -3.79 9.99
N LEU A 257 -29.80 -3.70 9.73
CA LEU A 257 -28.82 -3.30 10.73
C LEU A 257 -29.06 -1.83 11.16
N PRO A 258 -28.92 -1.50 12.46
CA PRO A 258 -29.10 -0.14 12.97
C PRO A 258 -28.08 0.87 12.42
N GLU A 259 -28.27 2.15 12.75
CA GLU A 259 -27.21 3.15 12.59
C GLU A 259 -25.92 2.72 13.32
N LYS A 260 -24.77 3.21 12.84
CA LYS A 260 -23.44 2.83 13.35
C LYS A 260 -23.08 1.34 13.21
N ALA A 261 -23.77 0.60 12.34
CA ALA A 261 -23.40 -0.76 11.99
C ALA A 261 -22.00 -0.89 11.36
N ASP A 262 -21.45 0.16 10.77
CA ASP A 262 -20.06 0.24 10.32
C ASP A 262 -19.06 0.09 11.47
N GLU A 263 -19.33 0.69 12.64
CA GLU A 263 -18.51 0.49 13.84
C GLU A 263 -18.53 -0.97 14.30
N ALA A 264 -19.73 -1.57 14.34
CA ALA A 264 -19.92 -2.98 14.68
C ALA A 264 -19.17 -3.93 13.73
N VAL A 265 -19.29 -3.70 12.43
CA VAL A 265 -18.64 -4.51 11.39
C VAL A 265 -17.12 -4.38 11.48
N ALA A 266 -16.61 -3.16 11.63
CA ALA A 266 -15.17 -2.93 11.76
C ALA A 266 -14.59 -3.61 13.01
N PHE A 267 -15.28 -3.49 14.16
CA PHE A 267 -14.90 -4.14 15.40
C PHE A 267 -14.90 -5.67 15.28
N LEU A 268 -15.96 -6.26 14.74
CA LEU A 268 -16.06 -7.70 14.54
C LEU A 268 -14.96 -8.22 13.60
N CYS A 269 -14.76 -7.56 12.44
CA CYS A 269 -13.74 -7.95 11.48
C CYS A 269 -12.33 -7.87 12.08
N HIS A 270 -12.04 -6.86 12.92
CA HIS A 270 -10.76 -6.75 13.59
C HIS A 270 -10.45 -8.00 14.43
N TRP A 271 -11.40 -8.43 15.27
CA TRP A 271 -11.19 -9.57 16.17
C TRP A 271 -11.28 -10.93 15.49
N MET A 272 -12.10 -11.07 14.43
CA MET A 272 -12.13 -12.28 13.61
C MET A 272 -10.80 -12.51 12.86
N ASN A 273 -10.13 -11.43 12.44
CA ASN A 273 -8.85 -11.50 11.75
C ASN A 273 -7.64 -11.65 12.70
N ALA A 274 -7.83 -11.62 14.02
CA ALA A 274 -6.75 -11.71 14.98
C ALA A 274 -6.20 -13.15 15.07
N ALA A 275 -4.94 -13.34 14.64
CA ALA A 275 -4.26 -14.63 14.65
C ALA A 275 -3.63 -15.02 16.02
N LYS A 276 -4.22 -14.57 17.12
CA LYS A 276 -3.67 -14.78 18.47
C LYS A 276 -3.97 -16.18 19.00
N PRO A 277 -3.05 -16.80 19.79
CA PRO A 277 -3.26 -18.11 20.39
C PRO A 277 -4.59 -18.22 21.13
N GLY A 278 -5.28 -19.36 20.96
CA GLY A 278 -6.59 -19.62 21.57
C GLY A 278 -7.79 -18.94 20.89
N GLY A 279 -7.56 -18.09 19.88
CA GLY A 279 -8.60 -17.49 19.03
C GLY A 279 -8.91 -18.29 17.76
N LEU A 280 -9.92 -17.83 17.01
CA LEU A 280 -10.45 -18.50 15.80
C LEU A 280 -9.36 -18.92 14.81
N VAL A 281 -8.56 -17.95 14.35
CA VAL A 281 -7.57 -18.18 13.27
C VAL A 281 -6.48 -19.15 13.74
N ALA A 282 -5.94 -18.96 14.95
CA ALA A 282 -4.89 -19.84 15.49
C ALA A 282 -5.39 -21.28 15.64
N THR A 283 -6.59 -21.49 16.20
CA THR A 283 -7.17 -22.82 16.35
C THR A 283 -7.42 -23.51 15.01
N LEU A 284 -7.87 -22.78 13.99
CA LEU A 284 -8.07 -23.34 12.65
C LEU A 284 -6.74 -23.73 11.97
N ILE A 285 -5.68 -22.94 12.17
CA ILE A 285 -4.33 -23.25 11.67
C ILE A 285 -3.72 -24.45 12.42
N GLU A 286 -3.81 -24.49 13.75
CA GLU A 286 -3.29 -25.58 14.60
C GLU A 286 -3.95 -26.93 14.26
N ARG A 287 -5.23 -26.91 13.89
CA ARG A 287 -5.96 -28.10 13.42
C ARG A 287 -5.68 -28.43 11.94
N GLY A 288 -4.82 -27.67 11.26
CA GLY A 288 -4.47 -27.87 9.86
C GLY A 288 -5.66 -27.70 8.92
N LEU A 289 -6.67 -26.92 9.30
CA LEU A 289 -7.85 -26.67 8.48
C LEU A 289 -7.60 -25.57 7.45
N ILE A 290 -6.82 -24.55 7.81
CA ILE A 290 -6.53 -23.38 6.97
C ILE A 290 -5.07 -22.93 7.14
N ASP A 291 -4.57 -22.14 6.20
CA ASP A 291 -3.31 -21.41 6.30
C ASP A 291 -3.54 -19.93 6.67
N SER A 292 -4.68 -19.36 6.24
CA SER A 292 -5.05 -17.98 6.54
C SER A 292 -6.58 -17.81 6.58
N LEU A 293 -7.02 -16.77 7.30
CA LEU A 293 -8.42 -16.32 7.36
C LEU A 293 -8.45 -14.82 7.10
N LYS A 294 -9.44 -14.37 6.32
CA LYS A 294 -9.75 -12.96 6.14
C LYS A 294 -11.25 -12.72 6.18
N THR A 295 -11.69 -11.90 7.11
CA THR A 295 -13.05 -11.39 7.22
C THR A 295 -13.12 -9.93 6.78
N ALA A 296 -14.00 -9.60 5.85
CA ALA A 296 -14.22 -8.24 5.38
C ALA A 296 -15.64 -8.04 4.83
N PRO A 297 -16.20 -6.82 4.92
CA PRO A 297 -17.44 -6.49 4.22
C PRO A 297 -17.21 -6.43 2.71
N LEU A 298 -18.03 -7.13 1.93
CA LEU A 298 -18.12 -6.99 0.47
C LEU A 298 -19.08 -5.88 0.06
N TYR A 299 -20.10 -5.62 0.88
CA TYR A 299 -21.07 -4.56 0.66
C TYR A 299 -21.64 -4.08 1.98
N GLN A 300 -21.83 -2.77 2.10
CA GLN A 300 -22.51 -2.15 3.23
C GLN A 300 -23.25 -0.89 2.78
N PHE A 301 -24.57 -0.90 2.86
CA PHE A 301 -25.39 0.28 2.56
C PHE A 301 -26.83 0.09 3.05
N GLY A 302 -27.45 1.14 3.59
CA GLY A 302 -28.89 1.15 3.91
C GLY A 302 -29.33 0.06 4.89
N GLY A 303 -28.52 -0.26 5.89
CA GLY A 303 -28.78 -1.33 6.86
C GLY A 303 -28.48 -2.76 6.35
N GLN A 304 -27.98 -2.90 5.13
CA GLN A 304 -27.55 -4.18 4.57
C GLN A 304 -26.04 -4.39 4.74
N LEU A 305 -25.65 -5.64 4.98
CA LEU A 305 -24.26 -6.07 5.02
C LEU A 305 -24.13 -7.42 4.30
N LEU A 306 -23.22 -7.48 3.33
CA LEU A 306 -22.69 -8.75 2.83
C LEU A 306 -21.29 -8.95 3.41
N LEU A 307 -21.14 -9.86 4.37
CA LEU A 307 -19.87 -10.16 5.03
C LEU A 307 -19.26 -11.41 4.41
N ASP A 308 -17.99 -11.34 4.01
CA ASP A 308 -17.22 -12.49 3.52
C ASP A 308 -16.21 -12.94 4.58
N VAL A 309 -16.26 -14.23 4.91
CA VAL A 309 -15.22 -14.92 5.69
C VAL A 309 -14.50 -15.88 4.74
N LYS A 310 -13.33 -15.45 4.26
CA LYS A 310 -12.47 -16.19 3.35
C LYS A 310 -11.48 -17.04 4.15
N PHE A 311 -11.47 -18.34 3.91
CA PHE A 311 -10.48 -19.28 4.39
C PHE A 311 -9.59 -19.71 3.22
N GLU A 312 -8.28 -19.71 3.42
CA GLU A 312 -7.32 -20.15 2.39
C GLU A 312 -6.54 -21.38 2.88
N LYS A 313 -6.29 -22.32 1.96
CA LYS A 313 -5.45 -23.49 2.22
C LYS A 313 -4.57 -23.82 1.02
N SER A 314 -3.33 -24.20 1.29
CA SER A 314 -2.34 -24.61 0.28
C SER A 314 -2.75 -25.87 -0.47
N ALA A 315 -2.34 -25.92 -1.74
CA ALA A 315 -2.87 -26.83 -2.75
C ALA A 315 -2.66 -28.34 -2.49
N SER A 316 -1.91 -28.75 -1.46
CA SER A 316 -1.63 -30.15 -1.14
C SER A 316 -2.66 -30.80 -0.21
N SER A 317 -3.67 -30.08 0.27
CA SER A 317 -4.69 -30.63 1.17
C SER A 317 -6.08 -30.05 0.90
N THR A 318 -7.11 -30.88 1.03
CA THR A 318 -8.50 -30.44 0.87
C THR A 318 -8.96 -29.70 2.14
N LEU A 319 -9.63 -28.55 1.96
CA LEU A 319 -10.40 -27.92 3.03
C LEU A 319 -11.50 -28.88 3.51
N ALA A 320 -11.85 -28.82 4.79
CA ALA A 320 -13.04 -29.45 5.36
C ALA A 320 -14.06 -28.33 5.64
N PRO A 321 -14.89 -27.93 4.66
CA PRO A 321 -15.63 -26.67 4.72
C PRO A 321 -16.65 -26.62 5.84
N LEU A 322 -17.31 -27.74 6.10
CA LEU A 322 -18.30 -27.87 7.17
C LEU A 322 -17.65 -27.74 8.55
N ASP A 323 -16.47 -28.31 8.74
CA ASP A 323 -15.77 -28.22 10.02
C ASP A 323 -15.28 -26.79 10.28
N ALA A 324 -14.72 -26.12 9.27
CA ALA A 324 -14.34 -24.71 9.39
C ALA A 324 -15.56 -23.80 9.68
N ALA A 325 -16.68 -24.03 9.01
CA ALA A 325 -17.93 -23.28 9.24
C ALA A 325 -18.51 -23.51 10.65
N ARG A 326 -18.52 -24.76 11.14
CA ARG A 326 -18.98 -25.10 12.50
C ARG A 326 -18.11 -24.43 13.57
N LEU A 327 -16.79 -24.46 13.40
CA LEU A 327 -15.86 -23.81 14.32
C LEU A 327 -16.01 -22.28 14.34
N LEU A 328 -16.28 -21.67 13.18
CA LEU A 328 -16.62 -20.26 13.09
C LEU A 328 -17.89 -19.94 13.89
N LEU A 329 -18.97 -20.71 13.72
CA LEU A 329 -20.24 -20.50 14.43
C LEU A 329 -20.11 -20.70 15.95
N ASP A 330 -19.34 -21.70 16.38
CA ASP A 330 -19.03 -21.95 17.78
C ASP A 330 -18.22 -20.80 18.40
N TRP A 331 -17.21 -20.30 17.67
CA TRP A 331 -16.46 -19.11 18.07
C TRP A 331 -17.34 -17.86 18.14
N LEU A 332 -18.26 -17.65 17.18
CA LEU A 332 -19.19 -16.52 17.20
C LEU A 332 -20.10 -16.56 18.44
N SER A 333 -20.56 -17.75 18.83
CA SER A 333 -21.36 -17.95 20.04
C SER A 333 -20.57 -17.61 21.32
N PHE A 334 -19.29 -17.99 21.37
CA PHE A 334 -18.37 -17.56 22.43
C PHE A 334 -18.16 -16.04 22.41
N PHE A 335 -17.88 -15.46 21.24
CA PHE A 335 -17.59 -14.04 21.08
C PHE A 335 -18.76 -13.17 21.52
N GLN A 336 -19.99 -13.58 21.20
CA GLN A 336 -21.23 -12.88 21.57
C GLN A 336 -21.35 -12.60 23.07
N GLN A 337 -20.79 -13.47 23.92
CA GLN A 337 -20.83 -13.33 25.37
C GLN A 337 -19.64 -12.56 25.96
N ASN A 338 -18.52 -12.47 25.24
CA ASN A 338 -17.22 -12.07 25.80
C ASN A 338 -16.64 -10.77 25.21
N TRP A 339 -17.14 -10.30 24.07
CA TRP A 339 -16.62 -9.12 23.36
C TRP A 339 -16.53 -7.81 24.16
N PRO A 340 -17.37 -7.50 25.18
CA PRO A 340 -17.32 -6.19 25.83
C PRO A 340 -15.95 -5.84 26.44
N SER A 341 -15.20 -6.85 26.89
CA SER A 341 -13.86 -6.68 27.45
C SER A 341 -12.80 -6.19 26.44
N LEU A 342 -13.06 -6.37 25.14
CA LEU A 342 -12.15 -5.97 24.06
C LEU A 342 -12.34 -4.52 23.60
N THR A 343 -13.41 -3.87 24.03
CA THR A 343 -13.76 -2.49 23.63
C THR A 343 -12.64 -1.51 23.96
N GLU A 344 -12.04 -1.66 25.16
CA GLU A 344 -11.03 -0.71 25.61
C GLU A 344 -9.78 -0.77 24.76
N GLU A 345 -9.31 -1.99 24.49
CA GLU A 345 -8.14 -2.26 23.68
C GLU A 345 -8.36 -1.83 22.23
N TYR A 346 -9.52 -2.16 21.65
CA TYR A 346 -9.84 -1.76 20.28
C TYR A 346 -9.79 -0.24 20.10
N ARG A 347 -10.38 0.54 21.01
CA ARG A 347 -10.28 2.00 20.95
C ARG A 347 -8.83 2.48 21.03
N ARG A 348 -7.99 1.88 21.87
CA ARG A 348 -6.55 2.24 21.93
C ARG A 348 -5.85 1.94 20.61
N VAL A 349 -6.11 0.79 20.01
CA VAL A 349 -5.58 0.43 18.68
C VAL A 349 -5.99 1.48 17.65
N GLN A 350 -7.27 1.83 17.57
CA GLN A 350 -7.75 2.83 16.62
C GLN A 350 -7.14 4.22 16.86
N GLN A 351 -7.08 4.67 18.12
CA GLN A 351 -6.43 5.93 18.48
C GLN A 351 -4.95 5.95 18.05
N ARG A 352 -4.21 4.87 18.31
CA ARG A 352 -2.80 4.75 17.86
C ARG A 352 -2.67 4.77 16.35
N GLN A 353 -3.54 4.06 15.63
CA GLN A 353 -3.54 4.06 14.17
C GLN A 353 -3.77 5.47 13.60
N LEU A 354 -4.71 6.24 14.17
CA LEU A 354 -4.92 7.64 13.77
C LEU A 354 -3.72 8.53 14.12
N GLN A 355 -3.10 8.32 15.28
CA GLN A 355 -1.91 9.06 15.71
C GLN A 355 -0.70 8.88 14.78
N VAL A 356 -0.58 7.75 14.07
CA VAL A 356 0.54 7.49 13.14
C VAL A 356 0.14 7.62 11.67
N SER A 357 -1.14 7.84 11.37
CA SER A 357 -1.65 7.89 9.99
C SER A 357 -1.03 9.05 9.20
N GLY A 358 -0.72 8.82 7.92
CA GLY A 358 -0.31 9.90 7.01
C GLY A 358 -1.47 10.85 6.66
N ALA A 359 -1.17 11.95 5.97
CA ALA A 359 -2.16 12.96 5.61
C ALA A 359 -3.31 12.37 4.78
N LEU A 360 -2.97 11.52 3.80
CA LEU A 360 -3.97 10.89 2.94
C LEU A 360 -4.87 9.91 3.70
N ALA A 361 -4.29 9.11 4.61
CA ALA A 361 -5.05 8.18 5.45
C ALA A 361 -6.04 8.91 6.36
N LEU A 362 -5.62 10.03 6.97
CA LEU A 362 -6.50 10.88 7.77
C LEU A 362 -7.61 11.52 6.93
N ALA A 363 -7.27 12.07 5.76
CA ALA A 363 -8.25 12.64 4.84
C ALA A 363 -9.31 11.60 4.44
N HIS A 364 -8.89 10.37 4.13
CA HIS A 364 -9.82 9.27 3.88
C HIS A 364 -10.67 8.92 5.10
N HIS A 365 -10.05 8.75 6.26
CA HIS A 365 -10.78 8.38 7.48
C HIS A 365 -11.92 9.37 7.77
N TYR A 366 -11.64 10.66 7.78
CA TYR A 366 -12.65 11.68 8.09
C TYR A 366 -13.62 11.98 6.95
N CYS A 367 -13.17 11.94 5.69
CA CYS A 367 -14.06 12.13 4.55
C CYS A 367 -15.09 11.02 4.42
N ARG A 368 -14.70 9.79 4.77
CA ARG A 368 -15.54 8.60 4.70
C ARG A 368 -16.32 8.32 5.97
N ASP A 369 -16.04 9.07 7.04
CA ASP A 369 -16.54 8.86 8.39
C ASP A 369 -16.29 7.44 8.90
N LEU A 370 -15.07 6.92 8.68
CA LEU A 370 -14.72 5.57 9.10
C LEU A 370 -14.75 5.44 10.63
N PRO A 371 -15.13 4.27 11.18
CA PRO A 371 -15.11 4.00 12.60
C PRO A 371 -13.75 4.29 13.26
N ALA A 372 -13.77 4.96 14.41
CA ALA A 372 -12.59 5.19 15.25
C ALA A 372 -12.69 4.48 16.61
N GLU A 373 -13.85 3.93 16.94
CA GLU A 373 -14.12 3.18 18.17
C GLU A 373 -15.40 2.37 17.98
N LEU A 374 -15.80 1.62 19.02
CA LEU A 374 -17.12 1.04 19.13
C LEU A 374 -17.91 1.87 20.14
N SER A 375 -18.78 2.76 19.67
CA SER A 375 -19.64 3.59 20.53
C SER A 375 -20.74 2.75 21.19
N GLU A 376 -21.52 3.35 22.10
CA GLU A 376 -22.70 2.68 22.68
C GLU A 376 -23.74 2.28 21.61
N GLN A 377 -23.93 3.12 20.58
CA GLN A 377 -24.80 2.79 19.45
C GLN A 377 -24.20 1.68 18.58
N GLY A 378 -22.89 1.75 18.30
CA GLY A 378 -22.16 0.70 17.60
C GLY A 378 -22.23 -0.64 18.35
N ALA A 379 -22.17 -0.64 19.68
CA ALA A 379 -22.33 -1.83 20.52
C ALA A 379 -23.72 -2.45 20.39
N GLU A 380 -24.78 -1.64 20.29
CA GLU A 380 -26.13 -2.14 20.04
C GLU A 380 -26.29 -2.69 18.62
N ALA A 381 -25.70 -2.02 17.64
CA ALA A 381 -25.62 -2.54 16.27
C ALA A 381 -24.84 -3.87 16.21
N LEU A 382 -23.78 -4.03 17.01
CA LEU A 382 -23.00 -5.26 17.11
C LEU A 382 -23.82 -6.41 17.70
N ARG A 383 -24.64 -6.18 18.73
CA ARG A 383 -25.56 -7.19 19.25
C ARG A 383 -26.55 -7.64 18.18
N THR A 384 -27.11 -6.68 17.43
CA THR A 384 -28.03 -6.97 16.33
C THR A 384 -27.36 -7.76 15.22
N LEU A 385 -26.14 -7.39 14.84
CA LEU A 385 -25.33 -8.10 13.86
C LEU A 385 -25.05 -9.54 14.31
N LEU A 386 -24.53 -9.72 15.52
CA LEU A 386 -24.20 -11.05 16.06
C LEU A 386 -25.42 -11.97 16.14
N ASN A 387 -26.61 -11.44 16.45
CA ASN A 387 -27.85 -12.21 16.44
C ASN A 387 -28.27 -12.68 15.05
N GLN A 388 -27.80 -12.02 13.98
CA GLN A 388 -28.04 -12.43 12.60
C GLN A 388 -26.94 -13.37 12.07
N LEU A 389 -25.78 -13.47 12.70
CA LEU A 389 -24.68 -14.32 12.24
C LEU A 389 -24.88 -15.78 12.68
N GLY A 390 -25.74 -16.50 11.95
CA GLY A 390 -26.03 -17.91 12.17
C GLY A 390 -26.18 -18.69 10.86
N PRO A 391 -26.47 -20.00 10.95
CA PRO A 391 -26.58 -20.89 9.78
C PRO A 391 -27.57 -20.42 8.73
N ASP A 392 -28.70 -19.84 9.16
CA ASP A 392 -29.80 -19.41 8.28
C ASP A 392 -29.45 -18.18 7.43
N THR A 393 -28.37 -17.49 7.76
CA THR A 393 -27.92 -16.26 7.10
C THR A 393 -26.85 -16.52 6.03
N PHE A 394 -26.38 -17.78 5.91
CA PHE A 394 -25.49 -18.17 4.83
C PHE A 394 -26.23 -18.22 3.49
N ILE A 395 -25.65 -17.60 2.46
CA ILE A 395 -26.24 -17.58 1.11
C ILE A 395 -25.58 -18.54 0.12
N ASN A 396 -24.44 -19.16 0.48
CA ASN A 396 -23.65 -19.99 -0.42
C ASN A 396 -23.24 -21.37 0.15
N LEU A 397 -23.60 -21.69 1.40
CA LEU A 397 -23.36 -23.02 1.97
C LEU A 397 -24.68 -23.65 2.44
N PRO A 398 -25.01 -24.89 2.04
CA PRO A 398 -26.23 -25.55 2.51
C PRO A 398 -26.10 -26.04 3.97
N ALA A 399 -27.19 -25.85 4.73
CA ALA A 399 -27.50 -26.38 6.07
C ALA A 399 -26.32 -26.94 6.88
N VAL A 400 -25.51 -26.06 7.45
CA VAL A 400 -24.57 -26.39 8.53
C VAL A 400 -25.37 -26.52 9.82
N ASP A 401 -25.25 -27.65 10.51
CA ASP A 401 -25.79 -27.79 11.86
C ASP A 401 -24.86 -27.09 12.89
N ASN A 402 -25.43 -26.60 13.98
CA ASN A 402 -24.65 -26.01 15.08
C ASN A 402 -23.96 -27.07 15.96
N SER A 403 -23.83 -28.31 15.50
CA SER A 403 -23.19 -29.37 16.29
C SER A 403 -21.67 -29.35 16.05
N THR A 404 -20.92 -28.94 17.07
CA THR A 404 -19.47 -29.15 17.10
C THR A 404 -19.19 -30.57 17.61
N PRO A 405 -18.33 -31.37 16.93
CA PRO A 405 -18.01 -32.73 17.39
C PRO A 405 -17.25 -32.75 18.74
N GLU A 406 -16.62 -31.63 19.12
CA GLU A 406 -15.75 -31.50 20.28
C GLU A 406 -15.96 -30.15 20.98
N HIS A 407 -15.87 -30.13 22.32
CA HIS A 407 -15.91 -28.91 23.12
C HIS A 407 -14.57 -28.15 23.00
N ILE A 408 -14.59 -26.95 22.45
CA ILE A 408 -13.41 -26.09 22.33
C ILE A 408 -13.44 -25.02 23.43
N VAL A 409 -12.30 -24.80 24.06
CA VAL A 409 -12.14 -23.70 25.02
C VAL A 409 -11.55 -22.51 24.29
N TRP A 410 -12.42 -21.60 23.85
CA TRP A 410 -12.02 -20.35 23.23
C TRP A 410 -11.46 -19.37 24.25
N HIS A 411 -10.47 -18.60 23.83
CA HIS A 411 -9.87 -17.55 24.64
C HIS A 411 -9.91 -16.23 23.85
N LEU A 412 -10.13 -15.14 24.57
CA LEU A 412 -9.92 -13.82 23.99
C LEU A 412 -8.41 -13.58 23.78
N PRO A 413 -8.02 -12.80 22.77
CA PRO A 413 -6.65 -12.36 22.60
C PRO A 413 -6.05 -11.78 23.88
N ALA A 414 -4.80 -12.13 24.17
CA ALA A 414 -4.06 -11.47 25.24
C ALA A 414 -3.87 -9.98 24.89
N PRO A 415 -3.95 -9.06 25.87
CA PRO A 415 -3.76 -7.64 25.62
C PRO A 415 -2.40 -7.34 25.02
N ASN A 416 -2.36 -6.44 24.04
CA ASN A 416 -1.13 -6.00 23.42
C ASN A 416 -0.21 -5.32 24.46
N PRO A 417 0.98 -5.87 24.75
CA PRO A 417 1.87 -5.39 25.80
C PRO A 417 2.49 -4.02 25.49
N PHE A 418 2.41 -3.55 24.24
CA PHE A 418 2.95 -2.28 23.79
C PHE A 418 1.91 -1.15 23.78
N LEU A 419 0.64 -1.45 24.04
CA LEU A 419 -0.45 -0.46 24.14
C LEU A 419 -0.58 0.12 25.55
N LEU A 420 0.50 0.73 26.05
CA LEU A 420 0.47 1.44 27.33
C LEU A 420 -0.48 2.66 27.27
N PRO A 421 -1.14 3.02 28.39
CA PRO A 421 -1.96 4.23 28.46
C PRO A 421 -1.10 5.45 28.17
N VAL A 422 -1.48 6.24 27.17
CA VAL A 422 -0.80 7.50 26.86
C VAL A 422 -1.15 8.50 27.95
N PRO A 423 -0.18 9.16 28.60
CA PRO A 423 -0.48 10.30 29.46
C PRO A 423 -1.12 11.41 28.61
N ASP A 424 -2.24 11.99 29.06
CA ASP A 424 -3.03 13.03 28.36
C ASP A 424 -2.24 14.29 27.93
N ALA A 425 -0.97 14.41 28.32
CA ALA A 425 -0.09 15.52 27.99
C ALA A 425 1.31 15.01 27.63
N GLN A 426 1.49 14.50 26.41
CA GLN A 426 2.82 14.41 25.81
C GLN A 426 2.95 15.42 24.66
N PRO A 427 4.11 16.08 24.52
CA PRO A 427 4.37 16.97 23.37
C PRO A 427 4.24 16.18 22.06
N VAL A 428 3.94 16.90 20.98
CA VAL A 428 3.79 16.41 19.59
C VAL A 428 4.57 15.12 19.37
N ALA A 429 3.87 14.03 19.04
CA ALA A 429 4.49 12.74 18.78
C ALA A 429 5.57 12.87 17.71
N ILE A 430 6.84 12.85 18.13
CA ILE A 430 7.98 12.86 17.21
C ILE A 430 8.21 11.40 16.84
N GLU A 431 7.93 11.04 15.59
CA GLU A 431 8.32 9.73 15.09
C GLU A 431 9.85 9.64 15.02
N ALA A 432 10.35 8.47 15.39
CA ALA A 432 11.75 8.13 15.41
C ALA A 432 11.99 6.89 14.56
N ALA A 433 13.26 6.54 14.37
CA ALA A 433 13.64 5.27 13.77
C ALA A 433 14.84 4.65 14.47
N VAL A 434 14.90 3.32 14.46
CA VAL A 434 16.05 2.53 14.92
C VAL A 434 16.31 1.44 13.89
N TYR A 435 17.55 1.37 13.43
CA TYR A 435 18.04 0.29 12.58
C TYR A 435 19.12 -0.48 13.32
N LEU A 436 19.05 -1.81 13.27
CA LEU A 436 20.06 -2.73 13.78
C LEU A 436 20.36 -3.74 12.68
N ARG A 437 21.63 -3.85 12.28
CA ARG A 437 22.05 -4.75 11.21
C ARG A 437 23.16 -5.67 11.70
N TRP A 438 22.93 -6.97 11.60
CA TRP A 438 23.93 -8.01 11.75
C TRP A 438 24.63 -8.28 10.42
N THR A 439 25.94 -8.50 10.49
CA THR A 439 26.77 -9.03 9.41
C THR A 439 27.15 -10.47 9.77
N LEU A 440 26.69 -11.42 8.97
CA LEU A 440 26.96 -12.84 9.10
C LEU A 440 28.19 -13.25 8.27
N GLN A 441 28.75 -14.42 8.58
CA GLN A 441 29.82 -15.00 7.74
C GLN A 441 29.30 -15.45 6.37
N HIS A 442 28.10 -16.04 6.34
CA HIS A 442 27.42 -16.53 5.15
C HIS A 442 25.92 -16.21 5.21
N PRO A 443 25.21 -16.11 4.07
CA PRO A 443 23.76 -16.02 4.05
C PRO A 443 23.11 -17.21 4.75
N GLN A 444 22.07 -16.98 5.57
CA GLN A 444 21.31 -18.01 6.29
C GLN A 444 19.79 -17.85 6.03
N PRO A 445 19.32 -18.04 4.78
CA PRO A 445 17.92 -17.75 4.42
C PRO A 445 16.90 -18.64 5.12
N ALA A 446 17.17 -19.94 5.31
CA ALA A 446 16.21 -20.84 5.97
C ALA A 446 16.02 -20.47 7.45
N LEU A 447 17.12 -20.18 8.14
CA LEU A 447 17.08 -19.76 9.55
C LEU A 447 16.41 -18.40 9.72
N TRP A 448 16.70 -17.45 8.82
CA TRP A 448 16.03 -16.14 8.82
C TRP A 448 14.52 -16.28 8.65
N GLN A 449 14.07 -17.10 7.70
CA GLN A 449 12.65 -17.28 7.42
C GLN A 449 11.90 -17.83 8.64
N LEU A 450 12.46 -18.86 9.28
CA LEU A 450 11.95 -19.44 10.51
C LEU A 450 11.84 -18.41 11.65
N LEU A 451 12.87 -17.59 11.83
CA LEU A 451 12.86 -16.51 12.82
C LEU A 451 11.83 -15.43 12.46
N ASN A 452 11.77 -14.99 11.21
CA ASN A 452 10.83 -13.98 10.74
C ASN A 452 9.37 -14.44 10.91
N ASP A 453 9.08 -15.71 10.63
CA ASP A 453 7.75 -16.30 10.83
C ASP A 453 7.36 -16.30 12.31
N SER A 454 8.31 -16.51 13.24
CA SER A 454 8.07 -16.44 14.69
C SER A 454 7.78 -15.02 15.22
N LEU A 455 8.10 -14.00 14.42
CA LEU A 455 7.91 -12.59 14.78
C LEU A 455 6.57 -12.00 14.29
N LYS A 456 5.78 -12.72 13.48
CA LYS A 456 4.55 -12.19 12.86
C LYS A 456 3.59 -11.53 13.86
N ASP A 457 3.29 -12.20 14.98
CA ASP A 457 2.39 -11.67 16.00
C ASP A 457 2.95 -10.42 16.69
N LEU A 458 4.27 -10.38 16.88
CA LEU A 458 4.97 -9.27 17.52
C LEU A 458 5.09 -8.06 16.57
N ILE A 459 5.28 -8.30 15.27
CA ILE A 459 5.21 -7.27 14.23
C ILE A 459 3.81 -6.64 14.20
N GLU A 460 2.76 -7.46 14.30
CA GLU A 460 1.39 -6.97 14.36
C GLU A 460 1.10 -6.18 15.66
N ASP A 461 1.58 -6.65 16.81
CA ASP A 461 1.45 -5.91 18.08
C ASP A 461 2.18 -4.56 18.03
N ALA A 462 3.40 -4.54 17.50
CA ALA A 462 4.17 -3.31 17.30
C ALA A 462 3.42 -2.34 16.38
N ARG A 463 2.84 -2.85 15.28
CA ARG A 463 2.05 -2.05 14.32
C ARG A 463 0.84 -1.42 15.00
N GLN A 464 0.10 -2.18 15.80
CA GLN A 464 -1.04 -1.67 16.57
C GLN A 464 -0.62 -0.60 17.59
N ALA A 465 0.60 -0.69 18.14
CA ALA A 465 1.18 0.33 19.01
C ALA A 465 1.82 1.52 18.27
N GLY A 466 1.67 1.61 16.95
CA GLY A 466 2.19 2.71 16.15
C GLY A 466 3.67 2.58 15.78
N VAL A 467 4.17 1.34 15.68
CA VAL A 467 5.55 1.04 15.26
C VAL A 467 5.54 0.07 14.09
N THR A 468 6.10 0.49 12.97
CA THR A 468 6.43 -0.42 11.87
C THR A 468 7.72 -1.16 12.21
N LEU A 469 7.61 -2.46 12.51
CA LEU A 469 8.72 -3.37 12.74
C LEU A 469 8.98 -4.22 11.50
N THR A 470 10.21 -4.21 11.00
CA THR A 470 10.64 -5.03 9.86
C THR A 470 11.85 -5.86 10.23
N PHE A 471 11.87 -7.15 9.89
CA PHE A 471 13.04 -8.00 9.92
C PHE A 471 13.32 -8.51 8.51
N SER A 472 14.48 -8.19 7.94
CA SER A 472 14.82 -8.46 6.54
C SER A 472 16.18 -9.14 6.42
N ALA A 473 16.36 -9.92 5.35
CA ALA A 473 17.63 -10.53 5.01
C ALA A 473 18.00 -10.25 3.55
N TYR A 474 19.26 -9.91 3.32
CA TYR A 474 19.86 -9.78 2.01
C TYR A 474 21.38 -9.93 2.09
N GLY A 475 22.00 -10.62 1.13
CA GLY A 475 23.41 -10.96 1.18
C GLY A 475 23.78 -11.66 2.49
N THR A 476 24.79 -11.16 3.20
CA THR A 476 25.15 -11.63 4.55
C THR A 476 24.51 -10.82 5.67
N TYR A 477 23.53 -9.96 5.36
CA TYR A 477 22.94 -9.06 6.33
C TYR A 477 21.58 -9.56 6.80
N TRP A 478 21.39 -9.52 8.12
CA TRP A 478 20.08 -9.48 8.74
C TRP A 478 19.86 -8.08 9.30
N GLN A 479 18.68 -7.50 9.07
CA GLN A 479 18.38 -6.13 9.46
C GLN A 479 17.03 -6.04 10.14
N LEU A 480 17.03 -5.51 11.36
CA LEU A 480 15.87 -5.06 12.10
C LEU A 480 15.69 -3.56 11.89
N GLY A 481 14.47 -3.13 11.57
CA GLY A 481 14.08 -1.73 11.41
C GLY A 481 12.83 -1.43 12.22
N LEU A 482 12.84 -0.32 12.96
CA LEU A 482 11.70 0.22 13.69
C LEU A 482 11.49 1.65 13.24
N VAL A 483 10.27 2.00 12.84
CA VAL A 483 9.87 3.37 12.47
C VAL A 483 8.52 3.67 13.10
N GLY A 484 8.36 4.84 13.73
CA GLY A 484 7.09 5.26 14.33
C GLY A 484 7.27 5.87 15.72
N LEU A 485 6.32 5.61 16.63
CA LEU A 485 6.32 6.20 17.97
C LEU A 485 7.46 5.63 18.84
N PRO A 486 8.34 6.48 19.42
CA PRO A 486 9.52 6.01 20.15
C PRO A 486 9.23 5.43 21.54
N GLU A 487 8.03 5.64 22.08
CA GLU A 487 7.63 5.17 23.41
C GLU A 487 7.68 3.64 23.55
N PRO A 488 7.08 2.84 22.63
CA PRO A 488 7.16 1.37 22.66
C PRO A 488 8.50 0.77 22.18
N PHE A 489 9.42 1.55 21.59
CA PHE A 489 10.62 1.00 20.92
C PHE A 489 11.46 0.07 21.80
N ALA A 490 11.73 0.47 23.05
CA ALA A 490 12.57 -0.33 23.94
C ALA A 490 11.94 -1.70 24.22
N ALA A 491 10.64 -1.74 24.55
CA ALA A 491 9.93 -2.97 24.82
C ALA A 491 9.83 -3.86 23.56
N VAL A 492 9.55 -3.27 22.40
CA VAL A 492 9.51 -4.00 21.12
C VAL A 492 10.88 -4.62 20.80
N ILE A 493 11.97 -3.87 20.98
CA ILE A 493 13.34 -4.37 20.76
C ILE A 493 13.66 -5.51 21.74
N GLU A 494 13.37 -5.35 23.02
CA GLU A 494 13.62 -6.40 24.04
C GLU A 494 12.91 -7.70 23.70
N HIS A 495 11.62 -7.65 23.37
CA HIS A 495 10.84 -8.84 23.02
C HIS A 495 11.31 -9.44 21.70
N CYS A 496 11.65 -8.62 20.71
CA CYS A 496 12.16 -9.09 19.43
C CYS A 496 13.52 -9.78 19.59
N LEU A 497 14.48 -9.16 20.27
CA LEU A 497 15.81 -9.72 20.50
C LEU A 497 15.75 -10.99 21.34
N HIS A 498 14.87 -11.04 22.34
CA HIS A 498 14.65 -12.27 23.11
C HIS A 498 14.15 -13.42 22.22
N ARG A 499 13.17 -13.19 21.35
CA ARG A 499 12.67 -14.22 20.41
C ARG A 499 13.72 -14.64 19.37
N LEU A 500 14.56 -13.71 18.92
CA LEU A 500 15.67 -13.99 17.99
C LEU A 500 16.82 -14.77 18.65
N ALA A 501 17.11 -14.52 19.92
CA ALA A 501 18.15 -15.23 20.67
C ALA A 501 17.67 -16.59 21.20
N HIS A 502 16.39 -16.68 21.56
CA HIS A 502 15.78 -17.84 22.22
C HIS A 502 14.46 -18.25 21.55
N PRO A 503 14.49 -18.70 20.28
CA PRO A 503 13.29 -19.19 19.61
C PRO A 503 12.76 -20.44 20.33
N ALA A 504 11.43 -20.58 20.36
CA ALA A 504 10.78 -21.72 21.00
C ALA A 504 11.21 -23.06 20.33
N PRO A 505 11.29 -24.18 21.08
CA PRO A 505 11.71 -25.47 20.53
C PRO A 505 10.89 -25.92 19.31
N GLU A 506 9.58 -25.64 19.31
CA GLU A 506 8.67 -25.93 18.20
C GLU A 506 9.01 -25.10 16.95
N THR A 507 9.57 -23.91 17.14
CA THR A 507 10.05 -23.08 16.04
C THR A 507 11.30 -23.69 15.44
N LEU A 508 12.30 -24.04 16.25
CA LEU A 508 13.52 -24.69 15.77
C LEU A 508 13.28 -26.06 15.11
N ALA A 509 12.29 -26.83 15.60
CA ALA A 509 11.89 -28.10 15.01
C ALA A 509 11.36 -27.97 13.56
N ARG A 510 10.99 -26.76 13.13
CA ARG A 510 10.59 -26.47 11.74
C ARG A 510 11.77 -26.20 10.81
N TYR A 511 13.00 -26.16 11.32
CA TYR A 511 14.18 -25.96 10.48
C TYR A 511 14.30 -27.05 9.40
N GLY A 512 14.51 -26.64 8.15
CA GLY A 512 14.58 -27.55 7.00
C GLY A 512 13.22 -27.96 6.43
N GLN A 513 12.10 -27.59 7.07
CA GLN A 513 10.77 -27.73 6.46
C GLN A 513 10.60 -26.65 5.39
N THR A 514 10.07 -27.01 4.22
CA THR A 514 9.81 -26.05 3.15
C THR A 514 8.64 -25.15 3.54
N ALA A 515 8.95 -23.94 3.99
CA ALA A 515 7.93 -22.94 4.23
C ALA A 515 7.33 -22.49 2.88
N SER A 516 5.99 -22.49 2.80
CA SER A 516 5.25 -22.04 1.63
C SER A 516 5.29 -20.50 1.57
N GLU A 517 6.30 -19.93 0.90
CA GLU A 517 6.19 -18.53 0.49
C GLU A 517 5.19 -18.42 -0.67
N PRO A 518 4.26 -17.44 -0.65
CA PRO A 518 3.38 -17.21 -1.77
C PRO A 518 4.21 -16.91 -3.02
N THR A 519 3.86 -17.57 -4.13
CA THR A 519 4.55 -17.34 -5.41
C THR A 519 4.34 -15.89 -5.83
N LEU A 520 5.42 -15.12 -5.82
CA LEU A 520 5.40 -13.72 -6.26
C LEU A 520 5.31 -13.64 -7.78
N ILE A 521 4.61 -12.63 -8.29
CA ILE A 521 4.75 -12.26 -9.71
C ILE A 521 6.23 -11.99 -10.03
N PRO A 522 6.71 -12.33 -11.25
CA PRO A 522 8.12 -12.25 -11.62
C PRO A 522 8.82 -10.95 -11.18
N ILE A 523 8.26 -9.77 -11.48
CA ILE A 523 8.90 -8.49 -11.15
C ILE A 523 9.10 -8.28 -9.65
N ARG A 524 8.17 -8.74 -8.81
CA ARG A 524 8.29 -8.67 -7.34
C ARG A 524 9.36 -9.63 -6.83
N GLN A 525 9.47 -10.81 -7.43
CA GLN A 525 10.54 -11.77 -7.14
C GLN A 525 11.92 -11.19 -7.49
N LEU A 526 12.06 -10.56 -8.67
CA LEU A 526 13.30 -9.92 -9.09
C LEU A 526 13.67 -8.76 -8.15
N LEU A 527 12.73 -7.90 -7.76
CA LEU A 527 12.96 -6.82 -6.80
C LEU A 527 13.41 -7.34 -5.42
N LYS A 528 12.80 -8.42 -4.91
CA LYS A 528 13.17 -9.05 -3.64
C LYS A 528 14.61 -9.58 -3.68
N LYS A 529 15.03 -10.16 -4.81
CA LYS A 529 16.37 -10.75 -4.99
C LYS A 529 17.43 -9.79 -5.51
N LEU A 530 17.05 -8.58 -5.91
CA LEU A 530 17.98 -7.58 -6.46
C LEU A 530 19.16 -7.28 -5.53
N PRO A 531 18.98 -7.07 -4.21
CA PRO A 531 20.11 -6.82 -3.31
C PRO A 531 21.11 -7.98 -3.25
N ASP A 532 20.62 -9.24 -3.23
CA ASP A 532 21.46 -10.44 -3.21
C ASP A 532 22.36 -10.52 -4.45
N HIS A 533 21.75 -10.32 -5.63
CA HIS A 533 22.46 -10.31 -6.92
C HIS A 533 23.40 -9.11 -7.05
N PHE A 534 23.01 -7.96 -6.50
CA PHE A 534 23.84 -6.75 -6.52
C PHE A 534 25.13 -6.95 -5.71
N LEU A 535 25.02 -7.49 -4.50
CA LEU A 535 26.13 -7.68 -3.57
C LEU A 535 27.05 -8.84 -3.95
N HIS A 536 26.65 -9.74 -4.86
CA HIS A 536 27.43 -10.92 -5.26
C HIS A 536 27.88 -11.77 -4.06
N THR A 537 26.97 -11.98 -3.12
CA THR A 537 27.31 -12.78 -1.94
C THR A 537 27.32 -14.26 -2.30
N PRO A 538 28.46 -14.96 -2.17
CA PRO A 538 28.50 -16.39 -2.44
C PRO A 538 27.64 -17.14 -1.42
N ALA A 539 26.97 -18.18 -1.87
CA ALA A 539 26.31 -19.12 -0.96
C ALA A 539 27.38 -19.79 -0.07
N GLY A 540 27.05 -19.96 1.20
CA GLY A 540 27.86 -20.73 2.15
C GLY A 540 27.05 -21.87 2.74
N PRO A 541 27.67 -22.69 3.61
CA PRO A 541 26.94 -23.74 4.32
C PRO A 541 25.86 -23.12 5.22
N GLU A 542 24.61 -23.55 5.03
CA GLU A 542 23.52 -23.24 5.96
C GLU A 542 23.63 -24.13 7.21
N THR A 543 23.24 -23.59 8.37
CA THR A 543 23.28 -24.32 9.64
C THR A 543 22.02 -24.09 10.46
N GLY A 544 21.56 -25.14 11.14
CA GLY A 544 20.50 -25.03 12.16
C GLY A 544 21.02 -24.57 13.53
N ASP A 545 22.34 -24.47 13.70
CA ASP A 545 22.96 -23.99 14.93
C ASP A 545 22.96 -22.46 15.00
N LEU A 546 21.86 -21.93 15.52
CA LEU A 546 21.66 -20.49 15.73
C LEU A 546 22.71 -19.87 16.66
N GLN A 547 23.20 -20.60 17.65
CA GLN A 547 24.19 -20.08 18.59
C GLN A 547 25.55 -19.88 17.91
N CYS A 548 25.93 -20.80 17.02
CA CYS A 548 27.10 -20.65 16.17
C CYS A 548 26.98 -19.40 15.28
N VAL A 549 25.83 -19.20 14.61
CA VAL A 549 25.57 -18.02 13.79
C VAL A 549 25.71 -16.72 14.60
N TRP A 550 25.12 -16.66 15.79
CA TRP A 550 25.19 -15.49 16.65
C TRP A 550 26.59 -15.19 17.16
N SER A 551 27.31 -16.18 17.65
CA SER A 551 28.69 -16.00 18.16
C SER A 551 29.67 -15.53 17.08
N ALA A 552 29.41 -15.84 15.82
CA ALA A 552 30.21 -15.42 14.67
C ALA A 552 29.75 -14.08 14.03
N SER A 553 28.65 -13.50 14.52
CA SER A 553 28.06 -12.30 13.92
C SER A 553 28.53 -11.01 14.60
N ASN A 554 28.61 -9.95 13.80
CA ASN A 554 28.84 -8.59 14.28
C ASN A 554 27.64 -7.71 13.97
N TRP A 555 27.34 -6.70 14.78
CA TRP A 555 26.21 -5.81 14.54
C TRP A 555 26.56 -4.33 14.64
N THR A 556 25.83 -3.52 13.88
CA THR A 556 25.87 -2.05 13.91
C THR A 556 24.45 -1.51 14.04
N SER A 557 24.30 -0.31 14.62
CA SER A 557 22.98 0.29 14.81
C SER A 557 22.99 1.80 14.60
N LEU A 558 21.85 2.34 14.21
CA LEU A 558 21.61 3.76 14.06
C LEU A 558 20.26 4.12 14.67
N ALA A 559 20.27 5.08 15.60
CA ALA A 559 19.08 5.67 16.18
C ALA A 559 18.86 7.10 15.66
N ILE A 560 17.66 7.39 15.17
CA ILE A 560 17.31 8.64 14.51
C ILE A 560 16.18 9.31 15.28
N LYS A 561 16.37 10.58 15.66
CA LYS A 561 15.37 11.44 16.34
C LYS A 561 14.79 10.86 17.65
N LEU A 562 15.55 10.03 18.37
CA LEU A 562 15.12 9.53 19.68
C LEU A 562 15.17 10.61 20.77
N PRO A 563 14.07 10.84 21.53
CA PRO A 563 14.09 11.66 22.74
C PRO A 563 15.07 11.09 23.78
N GLY A 564 15.65 11.97 24.62
CA GLY A 564 16.69 11.58 25.58
C GLY A 564 16.30 10.44 26.53
N SER A 565 15.07 10.45 27.07
CA SER A 565 14.56 9.40 27.96
C SER A 565 14.31 8.06 27.25
N CYS A 566 13.95 8.08 25.97
CA CYS A 566 13.81 6.88 25.15
C CYS A 566 15.18 6.33 24.72
N LYS A 567 16.13 7.22 24.38
CA LYS A 567 17.47 6.83 23.91
C LYS A 567 18.19 5.92 24.89
N THR A 568 18.16 6.22 26.19
CA THR A 568 18.81 5.36 27.21
C THR A 568 18.20 3.96 27.26
N ARG A 569 16.86 3.86 27.25
CA ARG A 569 16.16 2.56 27.28
C ARG A 569 16.40 1.76 26.00
N VAL A 570 16.35 2.42 24.83
CA VAL A 570 16.64 1.79 23.54
C VAL A 570 18.09 1.30 23.49
N ASN A 571 19.06 2.10 23.94
CA ASN A 571 20.46 1.67 23.98
C ASN A 571 20.67 0.48 24.91
N ALA A 572 20.00 0.44 26.07
CA ALA A 572 20.03 -0.70 26.97
C ALA A 572 19.43 -1.96 26.33
N ALA A 573 18.30 -1.82 25.62
CA ALA A 573 17.68 -2.90 24.88
C ALA A 573 18.59 -3.42 23.74
N LEU A 574 19.23 -2.52 22.98
CA LEU A 574 20.17 -2.91 21.91
C LEU A 574 21.43 -3.61 22.44
N ALA A 575 21.83 -3.34 23.69
CA ALA A 575 22.98 -3.99 24.30
C ALA A 575 22.78 -5.50 24.53
N SER A 576 21.53 -6.00 24.50
CA SER A 576 21.22 -7.44 24.55
C SER A 576 21.18 -8.11 23.18
N ALA A 577 21.48 -7.38 22.09
CA ALA A 577 21.52 -7.96 20.76
C ALA A 577 22.58 -9.07 20.66
N PRO A 578 22.24 -10.24 20.09
CA PRO A 578 23.20 -11.32 19.93
C PRO A 578 24.34 -10.92 18.97
N GLY A 579 25.53 -11.49 19.18
CA GLY A 579 26.74 -11.14 18.45
C GLY A 579 27.51 -9.98 19.08
N SER A 580 28.56 -9.52 18.39
CA SER A 580 29.45 -8.47 18.91
C SER A 580 29.21 -7.10 18.27
N PRO A 581 29.21 -5.99 19.02
CA PRO A 581 29.09 -4.65 18.43
C PRO A 581 30.29 -4.31 17.55
N GLN A 582 30.02 -3.72 16.39
CA GLN A 582 31.02 -3.28 15.42
C GLN A 582 31.11 -1.74 15.40
N ALA A 583 32.29 -1.21 15.71
CA ALA A 583 32.52 0.24 15.80
C ALA A 583 32.70 0.93 14.43
N GLN A 584 33.17 0.22 13.41
CA GLN A 584 33.43 0.77 12.08
C GLN A 584 32.66 -0.01 11.02
N LEU A 585 31.94 0.69 10.16
CA LEU A 585 31.25 0.10 9.03
C LEU A 585 32.26 -0.48 8.02
N PRO A 586 31.93 -1.60 7.36
CA PRO A 586 32.71 -2.08 6.23
C PRO A 586 32.80 -1.02 5.13
N THR A 587 33.95 -0.95 4.45
CA THR A 587 34.11 -0.07 3.30
C THR A 587 33.16 -0.49 2.18
N PRO A 588 32.41 0.44 1.56
CA PRO A 588 31.55 0.14 0.42
C PRO A 588 32.35 -0.49 -0.72
N ARG A 589 31.75 -1.46 -1.42
CA ARG A 589 32.39 -2.11 -2.58
C ARG A 589 32.40 -1.16 -3.77
N ALA A 590 33.48 -1.20 -4.55
CA ALA A 590 33.54 -0.50 -5.83
C ALA A 590 32.56 -1.13 -6.83
N ASN A 591 31.91 -0.29 -7.63
CA ASN A 591 31.07 -0.75 -8.72
C ASN A 591 31.90 -1.49 -9.78
N GLN A 592 31.32 -2.54 -10.36
CA GLN A 592 31.91 -3.22 -11.50
C GLN A 592 31.47 -2.50 -12.78
N PRO A 593 32.40 -2.08 -13.66
CA PRO A 593 32.02 -1.47 -14.93
C PRO A 593 31.29 -2.48 -15.83
N ASP A 594 30.58 -1.95 -16.84
CA ASP A 594 29.89 -2.70 -17.90
C ASP A 594 28.61 -3.44 -17.51
N LYS A 595 27.98 -4.09 -18.50
CA LYS A 595 26.70 -4.79 -18.32
C LYS A 595 26.95 -6.19 -17.77
N ARG A 596 26.24 -6.54 -16.70
CA ARG A 596 26.20 -7.89 -16.13
C ARG A 596 24.77 -8.43 -16.17
N TRP A 597 24.61 -9.63 -16.73
CA TRP A 597 23.34 -10.36 -16.69
C TRP A 597 23.30 -11.32 -15.51
N GLN A 598 22.19 -11.34 -14.78
CA GLN A 598 21.86 -12.34 -13.77
C GLN A 598 20.45 -12.89 -14.02
N THR A 599 20.29 -14.19 -13.80
CA THR A 599 19.01 -14.88 -14.02
C THR A 599 18.44 -15.37 -12.69
N GLN A 600 17.20 -14.99 -12.39
CA GLN A 600 16.43 -15.49 -11.26
C GLN A 600 15.17 -16.17 -11.79
N ALA A 601 15.24 -17.50 -11.97
CA ALA A 601 14.14 -18.27 -12.55
C ALA A 601 12.81 -18.06 -11.80
N SER A 602 11.73 -18.01 -12.57
CA SER A 602 10.36 -17.89 -12.09
C SER A 602 9.47 -18.90 -12.82
N PRO A 603 8.48 -19.52 -12.14
CA PRO A 603 7.55 -20.46 -12.78
C PRO A 603 6.54 -19.79 -13.72
N SER A 604 6.46 -18.46 -13.72
CA SER A 604 5.54 -17.71 -14.58
C SER A 604 5.91 -17.82 -16.07
N SER A 605 4.89 -17.80 -16.92
CA SER A 605 5.02 -17.66 -18.38
C SER A 605 5.35 -16.23 -18.82
N GLU A 606 5.18 -15.22 -17.98
CA GLU A 606 5.50 -13.83 -18.31
C GLU A 606 7.01 -13.53 -18.22
N SER A 607 7.50 -12.58 -19.00
CA SER A 607 8.90 -12.12 -18.93
C SER A 607 8.99 -10.91 -18.00
N ALA A 608 10.04 -10.84 -17.18
CA ALA A 608 10.32 -9.67 -16.36
C ALA A 608 11.81 -9.35 -16.32
N VAL A 609 12.11 -8.05 -16.28
CA VAL A 609 13.45 -7.49 -16.20
C VAL A 609 13.45 -6.37 -15.15
N VAL A 610 14.48 -6.39 -14.30
CA VAL A 610 14.88 -5.29 -13.43
C VAL A 610 16.30 -4.87 -13.82
N LEU A 611 16.47 -3.61 -14.23
CA LEU A 611 17.77 -3.02 -14.51
C LEU A 611 18.14 -2.07 -13.37
N PHE A 612 19.28 -2.29 -12.73
CA PHE A 612 19.84 -1.41 -11.71
C PHE A 612 21.18 -0.82 -12.16
N CYS A 613 21.26 0.51 -12.19
CA CYS A 613 22.41 1.29 -12.64
C CYS A 613 22.94 2.14 -11.47
N PRO A 614 23.93 1.66 -10.70
CA PRO A 614 24.51 2.42 -9.58
C PRO A 614 25.13 3.75 -10.04
N ALA A 615 25.10 4.73 -9.14
CA ALA A 615 25.79 6.00 -9.28
C ALA A 615 27.33 5.77 -9.27
N PRO A 616 28.12 6.62 -9.95
CA PRO A 616 29.56 6.42 -10.10
C PRO A 616 30.30 6.39 -8.76
N SER A 617 29.83 7.18 -7.80
CA SER A 617 30.37 7.25 -6.45
C SER A 617 29.27 7.57 -5.45
N ALA A 618 29.63 7.57 -4.17
CA ALA A 618 28.77 8.04 -3.08
C ALA A 618 28.80 9.58 -2.91
N SER A 619 29.39 10.33 -3.83
CA SER A 619 29.40 11.81 -3.72
C SER A 619 27.99 12.40 -3.83
N ALA A 620 27.80 13.55 -3.20
CA ALA A 620 26.52 14.26 -3.24
C ALA A 620 26.16 14.72 -4.66
N GLU A 621 27.18 15.04 -5.47
CA GLU A 621 27.05 15.45 -6.88
C GLU A 621 26.55 14.31 -7.77
N ASP A 622 27.16 13.13 -7.64
CA ASP A 622 26.73 11.94 -8.40
C ASP A 622 25.31 11.51 -7.97
N GLU A 623 25.02 11.54 -6.67
CA GLU A 623 23.69 11.25 -6.16
C GLU A 623 22.65 12.26 -6.66
N ALA A 624 22.94 13.56 -6.63
CA ALA A 624 22.06 14.60 -7.13
C ALA A 624 21.78 14.43 -8.63
N ALA A 625 22.81 14.13 -9.44
CA ALA A 625 22.67 13.85 -10.85
C ALA A 625 21.79 12.61 -11.11
N TRP A 626 22.00 11.52 -10.39
CA TRP A 626 21.17 10.30 -10.51
C TRP A 626 19.73 10.56 -10.11
N ARG A 627 19.48 11.28 -9.01
CA ARG A 627 18.13 11.67 -8.58
C ARG A 627 17.43 12.55 -9.60
N MET A 628 18.15 13.51 -10.20
CA MET A 628 17.61 14.35 -11.28
C MET A 628 17.26 13.52 -12.53
N LEU A 629 18.15 12.60 -12.94
CA LEU A 629 17.85 11.68 -14.04
C LEU A 629 16.60 10.83 -13.74
N ALA A 630 16.47 10.30 -12.52
CA ALA A 630 15.30 9.53 -12.13
C ALA A 630 14.01 10.36 -12.25
N HIS A 631 14.05 11.60 -11.77
CA HIS A 631 12.92 12.53 -11.79
C HIS A 631 12.47 12.84 -13.23
N LEU A 632 13.42 13.11 -14.14
CA LEU A 632 13.13 13.39 -15.55
C LEU A 632 12.63 12.14 -16.30
N LEU A 633 13.08 10.95 -15.92
CA LEU A 633 12.77 9.71 -16.63
C LEU A 633 11.45 9.09 -16.21
N GLN A 634 10.99 9.31 -14.98
CA GLN A 634 9.87 8.57 -14.38
C GLN A 634 8.59 8.61 -15.24
N ALA A 635 8.10 9.80 -15.56
CA ALA A 635 6.87 9.96 -16.35
C ALA A 635 7.04 9.57 -17.82
N PRO A 636 8.10 10.01 -18.55
CA PRO A 636 8.32 9.57 -19.93
C PRO A 636 8.53 8.07 -20.09
N PHE A 637 9.19 7.41 -19.13
CA PHE A 637 9.39 5.96 -19.16
C PHE A 637 8.07 5.21 -19.04
N TYR A 638 7.22 5.62 -18.10
CA TYR A 638 5.88 5.05 -17.95
C TYR A 638 5.04 5.32 -19.21
N GLN A 639 4.99 6.56 -19.68
CA GLN A 639 4.25 6.92 -20.89
C GLN A 639 4.68 6.08 -22.10
N ARG A 640 6.00 5.92 -22.31
CA ARG A 640 6.50 5.16 -23.46
C ARG A 640 6.21 3.66 -23.35
N LEU A 641 6.57 3.02 -22.23
CA LEU A 641 6.54 1.56 -22.12
C LEU A 641 5.15 1.03 -21.72
N ARG A 642 4.41 1.75 -20.86
CA ARG A 642 3.07 1.34 -20.40
C ARG A 642 1.96 1.83 -21.33
N VAL A 643 1.99 3.09 -21.76
CA VAL A 643 0.86 3.70 -22.49
C VAL A 643 1.00 3.52 -24.00
N GLU A 644 2.14 3.88 -24.58
CA GLU A 644 2.34 3.83 -26.04
C GLU A 644 2.65 2.43 -26.55
N LEU A 645 3.60 1.74 -25.93
CA LEU A 645 4.00 0.39 -26.34
C LEU A 645 3.15 -0.72 -25.70
N GLN A 646 2.36 -0.41 -24.67
CA GLN A 646 1.47 -1.34 -23.98
C GLN A 646 2.16 -2.64 -23.54
N LEU A 647 3.42 -2.55 -23.09
CA LEU A 647 4.25 -3.74 -22.84
C LEU A 647 3.76 -4.60 -21.67
N GLY A 648 3.08 -4.04 -20.68
CA GLY A 648 2.53 -4.81 -19.57
C GLY A 648 2.02 -3.94 -18.43
N TYR A 649 1.56 -4.56 -17.35
CA TYR A 649 0.91 -3.87 -16.22
C TYR A 649 1.88 -3.35 -15.16
N ALA A 650 3.11 -3.88 -15.10
CA ALA A 650 4.14 -3.41 -14.18
C ALA A 650 5.28 -2.75 -14.96
N VAL A 651 5.31 -1.42 -14.96
CA VAL A 651 6.34 -0.57 -15.54
C VAL A 651 6.67 0.53 -14.54
N PHE A 652 7.93 0.64 -14.13
CA PHE A 652 8.37 1.71 -13.23
C PHE A 652 9.82 2.08 -13.45
N SER A 653 10.17 3.31 -13.08
CA SER A 653 11.55 3.73 -12.89
C SER A 653 11.67 4.66 -11.69
N GLY A 654 12.85 4.73 -11.09
CA GLY A 654 13.09 5.59 -9.92
C GLY A 654 14.44 5.35 -9.27
N ILE A 655 14.63 5.94 -8.09
CA ILE A 655 15.83 5.73 -7.27
C ILE A 655 15.65 4.53 -6.35
N ARG A 656 16.70 3.72 -6.26
CA ARG A 656 16.84 2.66 -5.28
C ARG A 656 18.21 2.76 -4.61
N GLN A 657 18.26 2.55 -3.31
CA GLN A 657 19.50 2.45 -2.56
C GLN A 657 19.66 1.01 -2.06
N ILE A 658 20.87 0.45 -2.20
CA ILE A 658 21.22 -0.90 -1.77
C ILE A 658 22.57 -0.81 -1.07
N ASP A 659 22.61 -1.13 0.22
CA ASP A 659 23.83 -1.08 1.04
C ASP A 659 24.61 0.23 0.90
N GLY A 660 23.91 1.36 1.06
CA GLY A 660 24.46 2.71 0.90
C GLY A 660 24.71 3.15 -0.54
N THR A 661 24.59 2.26 -1.53
CA THR A 661 24.81 2.60 -2.95
C THR A 661 23.53 3.10 -3.59
N THR A 662 23.52 4.36 -4.03
CA THR A 662 22.44 4.94 -4.83
C THR A 662 22.49 4.42 -6.27
N GLY A 663 21.35 4.09 -6.85
CA GLY A 663 21.25 3.73 -8.26
C GLY A 663 19.88 4.00 -8.87
N LEU A 664 19.87 4.08 -10.20
CA LEU A 664 18.65 4.15 -11.01
C LEU A 664 18.11 2.74 -11.22
N LEU A 665 16.81 2.59 -11.00
CA LEU A 665 16.10 1.33 -11.14
C LEU A 665 15.07 1.44 -12.25
N PHE A 666 15.00 0.45 -13.13
CA PHE A 666 13.96 0.28 -14.14
C PHE A 666 13.38 -1.12 -14.00
N GLY A 667 12.05 -1.24 -14.06
CA GLY A 667 11.37 -2.52 -13.99
C GLY A 667 10.27 -2.62 -15.04
N VAL A 668 10.25 -3.75 -15.76
CA VAL A 668 9.23 -4.04 -16.77
C VAL A 668 8.87 -5.52 -16.68
N GLN A 669 7.57 -5.81 -16.64
CA GLN A 669 7.03 -7.15 -16.82
C GLN A 669 6.01 -7.16 -17.95
N SER A 670 6.11 -8.16 -18.82
CA SER A 670 5.33 -8.27 -20.04
C SER A 670 4.85 -9.71 -20.29
N PRO A 671 3.58 -9.90 -20.67
CA PRO A 671 3.09 -11.18 -21.15
C PRO A 671 3.39 -11.42 -22.65
N VAL A 672 3.84 -10.38 -23.39
CA VAL A 672 3.98 -10.43 -24.86
C VAL A 672 5.42 -10.33 -25.34
N CYS A 673 6.30 -9.68 -24.57
CA CYS A 673 7.71 -9.52 -24.92
C CYS A 673 8.59 -10.54 -24.20
N ASP A 674 9.69 -10.95 -24.85
CA ASP A 674 10.78 -11.67 -24.20
C ASP A 674 11.73 -10.74 -23.43
N VAL A 675 12.62 -11.30 -22.62
CA VAL A 675 13.54 -10.53 -21.77
C VAL A 675 14.53 -9.67 -22.56
N ASP A 676 14.95 -10.11 -23.75
CA ASP A 676 15.89 -9.36 -24.59
C ASP A 676 15.21 -8.15 -25.23
N GLN A 677 13.97 -8.31 -25.69
CA GLN A 677 13.12 -7.22 -26.20
C GLN A 677 12.86 -6.18 -25.11
N LEU A 678 12.58 -6.62 -23.88
CA LEU A 678 12.39 -5.70 -22.75
C LEU A 678 13.64 -4.86 -22.47
N VAL A 679 14.82 -5.49 -22.44
CA VAL A 679 16.09 -4.77 -22.29
C VAL A 679 16.32 -3.80 -23.46
N ALA A 680 16.05 -4.22 -24.69
CA ALA A 680 16.18 -3.36 -25.87
C ALA A 680 15.24 -2.15 -25.83
N HIS A 681 14.01 -2.30 -25.30
CA HIS A 681 13.10 -1.16 -25.10
C HIS A 681 13.62 -0.18 -24.03
N ILE A 682 14.20 -0.69 -22.94
CA ILE A 682 14.81 0.16 -21.90
C ILE A 682 16.02 0.92 -22.49
N GLU A 683 16.91 0.24 -23.20
CA GLU A 683 18.08 0.86 -23.84
C GLU A 683 17.68 1.89 -24.90
N GLY A 684 16.70 1.54 -25.75
CA GLY A 684 16.16 2.44 -26.76
C GLY A 684 15.58 3.71 -26.14
N PHE A 685 14.87 3.57 -25.01
CA PHE A 685 14.40 4.72 -24.24
C PHE A 685 15.56 5.56 -23.67
N LEU A 686 16.54 4.92 -23.03
CA LEU A 686 17.71 5.61 -22.46
C LEU A 686 18.52 6.36 -23.53
N SER A 687 18.57 5.87 -24.78
CA SER A 687 19.24 6.57 -25.88
C SER A 687 18.62 7.94 -26.21
N ALA A 688 17.36 8.16 -25.84
CA ALA A 688 16.67 9.44 -26.01
C ALA A 688 16.89 10.44 -24.86
N LEU A 689 17.60 10.04 -23.80
CA LEU A 689 17.80 10.83 -22.59
C LEU A 689 18.41 12.23 -22.84
N PRO A 690 19.41 12.42 -23.72
CA PRO A 690 19.93 13.76 -24.02
C PRO A 690 18.85 14.72 -24.59
N LYS A 691 17.90 14.20 -25.37
CA LYS A 691 16.77 15.00 -25.89
C LYS A 691 15.79 15.35 -24.78
N LEU A 692 15.50 14.42 -23.87
CA LEU A 692 14.66 14.68 -22.71
C LEU A 692 15.24 15.79 -21.82
N ILE A 693 16.55 15.75 -21.56
CA ILE A 693 17.25 16.79 -20.79
C ILE A 693 17.16 18.15 -21.50
N THR A 694 17.35 18.18 -22.81
CA THR A 694 17.31 19.42 -23.60
C THR A 694 15.92 20.07 -23.61
N ASN A 695 14.86 19.24 -23.62
CA ASN A 695 13.48 19.72 -23.65
C ASN A 695 12.90 20.05 -22.27
N ALA A 696 13.60 19.68 -21.19
CA ALA A 696 13.12 19.89 -19.83
C ALA A 696 13.40 21.33 -19.35
N ASP A 697 12.45 21.91 -18.61
CA ASP A 697 12.70 23.10 -17.80
C ASP A 697 13.52 22.71 -16.56
N LEU A 698 14.84 22.60 -16.72
CA LEU A 698 15.73 22.16 -15.64
C LEU A 698 15.62 23.02 -14.36
N PRO A 699 15.49 24.36 -14.42
CA PRO A 699 15.15 25.16 -13.25
C PRO A 699 13.91 24.66 -12.50
N GLU A 700 12.79 24.46 -13.19
CA GLU A 700 11.55 23.97 -12.58
C GLU A 700 11.73 22.56 -11.99
N GLN A 701 12.35 21.66 -12.74
CA GLN A 701 12.59 20.27 -12.31
C GLN A 701 13.53 20.20 -11.09
N ARG A 702 14.54 21.07 -11.00
CA ARG A 702 15.43 21.18 -9.82
C ARG A 702 14.65 21.66 -8.61
N GLN A 703 13.77 22.65 -8.78
CA GLN A 703 12.94 23.15 -7.69
C GLN A 703 11.98 22.06 -7.19
N ALA A 704 11.32 21.35 -8.11
CA ALA A 704 10.39 20.27 -7.78
C ALA A 704 11.08 19.14 -7.02
N LEU A 705 12.22 18.64 -7.51
CA LEU A 705 12.98 17.59 -6.83
C LEU A 705 13.62 18.08 -5.52
N GLY A 706 14.10 19.32 -5.48
CA GLY A 706 14.64 19.94 -4.26
C GLY A 706 13.61 20.05 -3.14
N ALA A 707 12.34 20.32 -3.48
CA ALA A 707 11.23 20.31 -2.53
C ALA A 707 10.88 18.88 -2.05
N GLN A 708 11.01 17.86 -2.91
CA GLN A 708 10.81 16.46 -2.51
C GLN A 708 11.86 15.97 -1.52
N LEU A 709 13.09 16.50 -1.59
CA LEU A 709 14.19 16.15 -0.69
C LEU A 709 14.26 17.04 0.56
N ASP A 710 13.38 18.03 0.72
CA ASP A 710 13.40 18.93 1.86
C ASP A 710 13.09 18.16 3.17
N PRO A 711 14.00 18.15 4.16
CA PRO A 711 13.80 17.45 5.42
C PRO A 711 12.55 17.90 6.21
N SER A 712 12.04 19.10 5.94
CA SER A 712 10.84 19.65 6.57
C SER A 712 9.54 19.10 6.01
N THR A 713 9.55 18.54 4.79
CA THR A 713 8.37 17.99 4.08
C THR A 713 8.52 16.53 3.66
N LEU A 714 9.71 15.95 3.80
CA LEU A 714 9.95 14.52 3.54
C LEU A 714 9.25 13.65 4.61
N PRO A 715 8.43 12.66 4.22
CA PRO A 715 7.83 11.71 5.15
C PRO A 715 8.87 11.04 6.06
N HIS A 716 8.49 10.76 7.30
CA HIS A 716 9.42 10.30 8.34
C HIS A 716 10.12 8.99 8.00
N GLU A 717 9.39 8.00 7.47
CA GLU A 717 9.95 6.74 7.00
C GLU A 717 11.00 6.95 5.90
N GLN A 718 10.70 7.78 4.90
CA GLN A 718 11.63 8.08 3.81
C GLN A 718 12.87 8.83 4.31
N ALA A 719 12.70 9.77 5.24
CA ALA A 719 13.79 10.49 5.87
C ALA A 719 14.68 9.58 6.74
N ALA A 720 14.07 8.61 7.44
CA ALA A 720 14.78 7.61 8.24
C ALA A 720 15.60 6.68 7.35
N GLU A 721 15.00 6.17 6.27
CA GLU A 721 15.68 5.30 5.31
C GLU A 721 16.83 6.02 4.60
N ALA A 722 16.62 7.26 4.16
CA ALA A 722 17.69 8.06 3.55
C ALA A 722 18.88 8.26 4.49
N ARG A 723 18.62 8.48 5.79
CA ARG A 723 19.67 8.60 6.82
C ARG A 723 20.36 7.27 7.08
N TRP A 724 19.62 6.17 7.10
CA TRP A 724 20.19 4.84 7.23
C TRP A 724 21.12 4.52 6.06
N GLN A 725 20.69 4.74 4.82
CA GLN A 725 21.52 4.52 3.63
C GLN A 725 22.75 5.43 3.60
N ALA A 726 22.61 6.70 3.99
CA ALA A 726 23.75 7.61 4.10
C ALA A 726 24.77 7.15 5.16
N HIS A 727 24.29 6.64 6.30
CA HIS A 727 25.14 6.03 7.31
C HIS A 727 25.88 4.81 6.76
N LEU A 728 25.19 3.91 6.05
CA LEU A 728 25.81 2.74 5.41
C LEU A 728 26.88 3.12 4.37
N ALA A 729 26.68 4.22 3.65
CA ALA A 729 27.66 4.77 2.71
C ALA A 729 28.86 5.47 3.39
N GLY A 730 28.87 5.57 4.73
CA GLY A 730 29.94 6.23 5.50
C GLY A 730 29.84 7.75 5.53
N HIS A 731 28.67 8.33 5.22
CA HIS A 731 28.48 9.77 5.27
C HIS A 731 28.21 10.28 6.69
N ALA A 732 28.58 11.53 6.93
CA ALA A 732 28.25 12.26 8.15
C ALA A 732 26.76 12.65 8.18
N GLU A 733 26.29 13.09 9.36
CA GLU A 733 24.97 13.71 9.48
C GLU A 733 24.86 14.91 8.53
N GLY A 734 23.73 15.01 7.80
CA GLY A 734 23.47 16.12 6.87
C GLY A 734 23.74 15.84 5.39
N HIS A 735 24.11 14.62 4.99
CA HIS A 735 24.33 14.26 3.57
C HIS A 735 23.18 14.67 2.63
N THR A 736 21.93 14.53 3.07
CA THR A 736 20.75 14.95 2.28
C THR A 736 20.79 16.44 1.92
N ASP A 737 21.29 17.31 2.82
CA ASP A 737 21.43 18.73 2.53
C ASP A 737 22.57 18.99 1.53
N CYS A 738 23.67 18.23 1.61
CA CYS A 738 24.72 18.26 0.60
C CYS A 738 24.17 17.88 -0.79
N VAL A 739 23.33 16.85 -0.87
CA VAL A 739 22.66 16.43 -2.12
C VAL A 739 21.74 17.54 -2.65
N ARG A 740 21.01 18.26 -1.79
CA ARG A 740 20.15 19.40 -2.20
C ARG A 740 20.97 20.57 -2.73
N VAL A 741 22.10 20.88 -2.09
CA VAL A 741 23.03 21.92 -2.56
C VAL A 741 23.62 21.53 -3.91
N ALA A 742 24.09 20.29 -4.05
CA ALA A 742 24.59 19.77 -5.32
C ALA A 742 23.51 19.79 -6.43
N LEU A 743 22.26 19.44 -6.10
CA LEU A 743 21.14 19.51 -7.03
C LEU A 743 20.86 20.93 -7.50
N SER A 744 20.94 21.92 -6.61
CA SER A 744 20.72 23.33 -6.95
C SER A 744 21.79 23.87 -7.90
N ASN A 745 23.02 23.34 -7.79
CA ASN A 745 24.16 23.69 -8.64
C ASN A 745 24.27 22.84 -9.91
N LEU A 746 23.44 21.82 -10.08
CA LEU A 746 23.52 20.88 -11.20
C LEU A 746 23.19 21.57 -12.52
N ASP A 747 24.17 21.70 -13.41
CA ASP A 747 23.99 22.29 -14.73
C ASP A 747 23.70 21.24 -15.83
N THR A 748 23.26 21.73 -16.99
CA THR A 748 22.92 20.90 -18.16
C THR A 748 24.13 20.09 -18.66
N HIS A 749 25.34 20.60 -18.54
CA HIS A 749 26.55 19.93 -19.03
C HIS A 749 26.87 18.70 -18.17
N SER A 750 26.87 18.87 -16.86
CA SER A 750 27.10 17.86 -15.84
C SER A 750 26.02 16.78 -15.89
N LEU A 751 24.75 17.17 -16.06
CA LEU A 751 23.64 16.24 -16.23
C LEU A 751 23.76 15.42 -17.53
N ASN A 752 24.19 16.03 -18.64
CA ASN A 752 24.47 15.30 -19.88
C ASN A 752 25.66 14.36 -19.75
N ALA A 753 26.70 14.72 -18.97
CA ALA A 753 27.82 13.83 -18.68
C ALA A 753 27.35 12.61 -17.86
N ALA A 754 26.50 12.81 -16.85
CA ALA A 754 25.87 11.73 -16.10
C ALA A 754 24.99 10.84 -17.00
N ALA A 755 24.20 11.44 -17.90
CA ALA A 755 23.39 10.72 -18.87
C ALA A 755 24.24 9.82 -19.79
N ARG A 756 25.37 10.33 -20.30
CA ARG A 756 26.30 9.52 -21.11
C ARG A 756 26.87 8.36 -20.30
N ARG A 757 27.33 8.61 -19.07
CA ARG A 757 27.83 7.55 -18.17
C ARG A 757 26.81 6.44 -17.94
N LEU A 758 25.53 6.82 -17.78
CA LEU A 758 24.42 5.89 -17.68
C LEU A 758 24.24 5.09 -18.98
N CYS A 759 24.12 5.75 -20.13
CA CYS A 759 23.91 5.11 -21.43
C CYS A 759 25.05 4.14 -21.81
N ASP A 760 26.29 4.50 -21.49
CA ASP A 760 27.49 3.72 -21.81
C ASP A 760 27.74 2.58 -20.80
N ALA A 761 26.89 2.43 -19.79
CA ALA A 761 27.07 1.46 -18.68
C ALA A 761 28.43 1.57 -17.97
N SER A 762 29.04 2.77 -17.98
CA SER A 762 30.38 3.02 -17.43
C SER A 762 30.49 2.76 -15.92
N THR A 763 29.38 2.87 -15.20
CA THR A 763 29.30 2.62 -13.75
C THR A 763 28.79 1.23 -13.41
N GLY A 764 28.54 0.40 -14.43
CA GLY A 764 27.96 -0.93 -14.28
C GLY A 764 26.46 -0.95 -14.45
N TRP A 765 25.93 -1.95 -15.16
CA TRP A 765 24.51 -2.25 -15.22
C TRP A 765 24.26 -3.65 -14.70
N LEU A 766 23.45 -3.80 -13.65
CA LEU A 766 22.90 -5.09 -13.26
C LEU A 766 21.57 -5.31 -13.98
N ILE A 767 21.57 -6.21 -14.96
CA ILE A 767 20.35 -6.70 -15.61
C ILE A 767 19.95 -7.99 -14.90
N LEU A 768 18.90 -7.93 -14.07
CA LEU A 768 18.32 -9.08 -13.40
C LEU A 768 17.02 -9.46 -14.10
N ALA A 769 16.95 -10.66 -14.68
CA ALA A 769 15.80 -11.12 -15.44
C ALA A 769 15.31 -12.49 -14.95
N ASN A 770 14.05 -12.82 -15.24
CA ASN A 770 13.50 -14.11 -14.86
C ASN A 770 13.86 -15.26 -15.83
N ARG A 771 14.59 -14.95 -16.90
CA ARG A 771 15.04 -15.88 -17.95
C ARG A 771 16.47 -15.55 -18.38
N PRO A 772 17.24 -16.53 -18.89
CA PRO A 772 18.53 -16.24 -19.52
C PRO A 772 18.34 -15.44 -20.81
N PRO A 773 19.36 -14.69 -21.27
CA PRO A 773 19.30 -14.02 -22.54
C PRO A 773 19.36 -15.04 -23.68
N ALA A 774 18.78 -14.70 -24.83
CA ALA A 774 18.86 -15.53 -26.02
C ALA A 774 20.33 -15.82 -26.39
N PRO A 775 20.66 -17.01 -26.93
CA PRO A 775 22.05 -17.36 -27.29
C PRO A 775 22.74 -16.32 -28.18
N ALA A 776 22.01 -15.70 -29.11
CA ALA A 776 22.52 -14.66 -30.00
C ALA A 776 22.85 -13.33 -29.29
N CYS A 777 22.31 -13.10 -28.10
CA CYS A 777 22.49 -11.88 -27.31
C CYS A 777 23.47 -12.06 -26.13
N LYS A 778 24.00 -13.28 -25.90
CA LYS A 778 24.86 -13.57 -24.75
C LYS A 778 26.09 -12.65 -24.68
N ASP A 779 26.80 -12.50 -25.79
CA ASP A 779 28.04 -11.71 -25.84
C ASP A 779 27.80 -10.21 -25.61
N ARG A 780 26.55 -9.74 -25.75
CA ARG A 780 26.15 -8.35 -25.51
C ARG A 780 26.14 -7.97 -24.03
N TYR A 781 26.01 -8.95 -23.13
CA TYR A 781 25.81 -8.73 -21.69
C TYR A 781 26.86 -9.45 -20.82
N LEU A 782 27.91 -9.98 -21.45
CA LEU A 782 28.98 -10.72 -20.78
C LEU A 782 30.26 -9.90 -20.79
N ASN A 783 30.63 -9.37 -19.62
CA ASN A 783 32.02 -9.06 -19.31
C ASN A 783 32.62 -10.17 -18.43
N GLY A 784 33.27 -11.13 -19.08
CA GLY A 784 34.46 -11.78 -18.52
C GLY A 784 34.31 -12.99 -17.59
N ASN A 785 33.12 -13.43 -17.17
CA ASN A 785 32.95 -14.75 -16.54
C ASN A 785 31.94 -15.58 -17.34
N GLY A 786 32.49 -16.40 -18.23
CA GLY A 786 31.73 -17.40 -18.97
C GLY A 786 30.96 -18.32 -18.02
N LEU A 787 29.84 -18.83 -18.54
CA LEU A 787 29.18 -20.00 -17.99
C LEU A 787 30.18 -21.16 -17.88
N SER A 788 30.52 -21.53 -16.65
CA SER A 788 30.85 -22.90 -16.26
C SER A 788 30.17 -23.19 -14.94
#